data_AF-D4RWA1-F1
#
_entry.id   AF-D4RWA1-F1
#
_cell.length_a   1.000
_cell.length_b   1.000
_cell.length_c   1.000
_cell.angle_alpha   90.00
_cell.angle_beta   90.00
_cell.angle_gamma   90.00
#
_symmetry.space_group_name_H-M   'P 1'
#
loop_
_entity.id
_entity.type
_entity.pdbx_description
1 polymer ?
#
loop_
_entity_poly.entity_id
_entity_poly.type
_entity_poly.pdbx_seq_one_letter_code
_entity_poly.pdbx_strand_id
1 'polypeptide(L)'
;MGKELERGAGILLPISSLPSPYGIGTLGDKAYEFVDMLRSSGQKYWQVLPVGPTSFGDSPYQSFSAFAGNPYFIDLDYLVEEGLLDKEELDNTFWGSDSEFIEYDVIYNARFNILRKAYKASLHKKTDEYKKFLEENKYWLHDYALFMAIKADHNNEEWLRWEKDIRFRKPETVARYEKKLADDIDFYKFLQYKFYEQWLKLKAYANRKGIQIIGDIPIYVALDSADVWTNHTLFQLDNEWKPINVAGCPPDMFSSYGQKWGNPIYDWKAMEKTDFAWWKKRMAASARLYDVTRIDHFIGIVRYYNIPLDKDPIDGFYAEGPGIKLIKAIDSAMGDAKVIAEDLGVVVPEVTELIKKSGYPGMKVLQFAFDGNGDNEHILHNHEKNYVAYLGTHDNDTVVGYLENLNERCQEYMMKYLHIPDMYSAASALIRAAYGSVANTVIIQMQDLLYKDSTARMNTPSTLGINWKWRMKDGEFTNELRDNLRELTKLYGRSNIKKYFNKEDYMLSNICEKNYNKAIKDCTNEEIYFALLEMTKELAKEKESNKGKKKVYYISAEFLIGKLLSNNLINLGIFDTVKEELEANGKSIYEIEEVEPEPSLGNGGLGRLAACFIDSMASLGLNGDGIGLNYHMGLFKQVFENHFQKETPNPWIEEKSWLTKTDVTYDIQFNGFSVKSRLYDIDVTGYNNRTNKLHLFDIESVDDSLVNPDNINFDKSDVYRNLTLFLYPDDSDEAGNLLRIYQQYLMVASGARLIIDECKAKGSNLHDLYEYAAIQINDTHPSMVIPELIRLLNNEGIGTDEAVEIVTKTCAYTNHTILAEALEKWPISYLERVVPQLVPIIRDLDRRVREKYQDPSVYIIDDQGRVHMAHMDIHYGYSVNGVAYLHTEILKNSELNNFYKIYPEKFNNKTNGITFRRWLLHCNEELAAYIEELIGPDFKKDASKLEDLQKYLDDEKVLNKLMEIKTSKKKTFKDFIKATQNIDIDENSIFDIQVKRLHEYKRQQMNVLWVIYKYLEIKAGNLPKRPITVIFGAKAAPAYVIAKDIIHLILCLQEVINNDPEANKYLKVVMVENYNVSKAAKIIPACDISEQISLASKEASGTGNMKFMLNGALTLGTKDGANVEIGELVGEENIYFFGESSEQVIEHYAKADYSAKSYYVNDARIKELVDFIISAPVMKVGDADTLLTLHAELIKKDWFMTLLDINDYIRVKEIALADYEDRKTWARKTLINISKAGFFSSDRTIAEYNKDIWKLN
;
A
#
# COMPACT_ATOMS: atom_id res chain seq x y z
N MET A 1 -21.67 -25.82 6.85
CA MET A 1 -21.49 -24.72 5.86
C MET A 1 -22.60 -24.81 4.83
N GLY A 2 -23.01 -23.70 4.22
CA GLY A 2 -24.01 -23.72 3.14
C GLY A 2 -23.44 -24.35 1.87
N LYS A 3 -24.24 -25.17 1.18
CA LYS A 3 -23.87 -25.84 -0.08
C LYS A 3 -24.12 -24.98 -1.33
N GLU A 4 -24.79 -23.84 -1.13
CA GLU A 4 -25.08 -22.88 -2.18
C GLU A 4 -23.79 -22.22 -2.71
N LEU A 5 -23.78 -21.85 -3.99
CA LEU A 5 -22.73 -21.02 -4.56
C LEU A 5 -22.90 -19.56 -4.14
N GLU A 6 -21.77 -18.86 -4.02
CA GLU A 6 -21.78 -17.43 -3.78
C GLU A 6 -22.28 -16.68 -5.01
N ARG A 7 -22.93 -15.54 -4.80
CA ARG A 7 -23.40 -14.72 -5.91
C ARG A 7 -22.21 -14.27 -6.77
N GLY A 8 -22.27 -14.56 -8.06
CA GLY A 8 -21.18 -14.29 -8.99
C GLY A 8 -21.55 -14.55 -10.45
N ALA A 9 -20.61 -14.28 -11.34
CA ALA A 9 -20.68 -14.64 -12.76
C ALA A 9 -19.43 -15.44 -13.15
N GLY A 10 -19.51 -16.19 -14.24
CA GLY A 10 -18.38 -16.90 -14.80
C GLY A 10 -18.55 -17.23 -16.27
N ILE A 11 -17.46 -17.70 -16.86
CA ILE A 11 -17.39 -18.03 -18.28
C ILE A 11 -17.11 -19.52 -18.44
N LEU A 12 -17.87 -20.17 -19.33
CA LEU A 12 -17.60 -21.51 -19.80
C LEU A 12 -16.69 -21.43 -21.02
N LEU A 13 -15.45 -21.90 -20.84
CA LEU A 13 -14.47 -22.05 -21.92
C LEU A 13 -13.65 -23.32 -21.64
N PRO A 14 -13.74 -24.36 -22.49
CA PRO A 14 -12.93 -25.56 -22.34
C PRO A 14 -11.44 -25.26 -22.52
N ILE A 15 -10.57 -26.00 -21.82
CA ILE A 15 -9.11 -25.87 -22.00
C ILE A 15 -8.71 -26.12 -23.46
N SER A 16 -9.32 -27.11 -24.11
CA SER A 16 -9.08 -27.43 -25.52
C SER A 16 -9.33 -26.25 -26.46
N SER A 17 -10.22 -25.34 -26.08
CA SER A 17 -10.62 -24.18 -26.87
C SER A 17 -9.77 -22.93 -26.62
N LEU A 18 -8.80 -22.97 -25.70
CA LEU A 18 -7.87 -21.86 -25.51
C LEU A 18 -6.97 -21.69 -26.76
N PRO A 19 -6.56 -20.45 -27.07
CA PRO A 19 -5.54 -20.19 -28.08
C PRO A 19 -4.24 -20.95 -27.74
N SER A 20 -3.59 -21.52 -28.75
CA SER A 20 -2.35 -22.26 -28.57
C SER A 20 -1.67 -22.51 -29.92
N PRO A 21 -0.33 -22.42 -30.00
CA PRO A 21 0.40 -22.78 -31.21
C PRO A 21 0.42 -24.30 -31.47
N TYR A 22 0.05 -25.12 -30.49
CA TYR A 22 0.13 -26.58 -30.53
C TYR A 22 -1.17 -27.26 -30.99
N GLY A 23 -1.99 -26.54 -31.77
CA GLY A 23 -3.24 -27.01 -32.39
C GLY A 23 -4.40 -27.37 -31.44
N ILE A 24 -4.15 -27.35 -30.12
CA ILE A 24 -5.16 -27.47 -29.05
C ILE A 24 -4.72 -26.65 -27.85
N GLY A 25 -5.67 -26.08 -27.11
CA GLY A 25 -5.36 -25.31 -25.90
C GLY A 25 -4.70 -26.15 -24.79
N THR A 26 -3.83 -25.50 -24.02
CA THR A 26 -2.94 -26.11 -23.02
C THR A 26 -3.02 -25.39 -21.67
N LEU A 27 -2.30 -25.91 -20.67
CA LEU A 27 -2.17 -25.34 -19.33
C LEU A 27 -1.03 -24.30 -19.21
N GLY A 28 -0.57 -23.77 -20.35
CA GLY A 28 0.48 -22.75 -20.44
C GLY A 28 -0.07 -21.33 -20.35
N ASP A 29 0.72 -20.36 -20.81
CA ASP A 29 0.51 -18.93 -20.57
C ASP A 29 -0.88 -18.42 -20.97
N LYS A 30 -1.48 -18.94 -22.06
CA LYS A 30 -2.83 -18.55 -22.48
C LYS A 30 -3.92 -18.92 -21.47
N ALA A 31 -3.74 -19.96 -20.68
CA ALA A 31 -4.63 -20.27 -19.57
C ALA A 31 -4.48 -19.28 -18.40
N TYR A 32 -3.26 -18.81 -18.11
CA TYR A 32 -3.01 -17.80 -17.09
C TYR A 32 -3.54 -16.42 -17.52
N GLU A 33 -3.30 -16.03 -18.76
CA GLU A 33 -3.86 -14.82 -19.38
C GLU A 33 -5.40 -14.84 -19.31
N PHE A 34 -6.01 -15.99 -19.60
CA PHE A 34 -7.45 -16.14 -19.48
C PHE A 34 -7.95 -15.93 -18.04
N VAL A 35 -7.27 -16.47 -17.04
CA VAL A 35 -7.58 -16.23 -15.61
C VAL A 35 -7.47 -14.75 -15.27
N ASP A 36 -6.46 -14.05 -15.77
CA ASP A 36 -6.28 -12.61 -15.54
C ASP A 36 -7.38 -11.78 -16.23
N MET A 37 -7.80 -12.18 -17.43
CA MET A 37 -8.94 -11.59 -18.13
C MET A 37 -10.26 -11.83 -17.41
N LEU A 38 -10.48 -13.01 -16.81
CA LEU A 38 -11.64 -13.28 -15.97
C LEU A 38 -11.65 -12.41 -14.71
N ARG A 39 -10.52 -12.30 -14.02
CA ARG A 39 -10.39 -11.44 -12.85
C ARG A 39 -10.68 -9.99 -13.20
N SER A 40 -10.02 -9.47 -14.24
CA SER A 40 -10.17 -8.08 -14.67
C SER A 40 -11.55 -7.79 -15.25
N SER A 41 -12.30 -8.78 -15.73
CA SER A 41 -13.72 -8.62 -16.13
C SER A 41 -14.73 -8.79 -14.97
N GLY A 42 -14.25 -8.88 -13.72
CA GLY A 42 -15.09 -8.99 -12.52
C GLY A 42 -15.70 -10.37 -12.30
N GLN A 43 -15.29 -11.38 -13.07
CA GLN A 43 -15.80 -12.74 -13.00
C GLN A 43 -15.30 -13.45 -11.74
N LYS A 44 -16.04 -14.47 -11.31
CA LYS A 44 -15.73 -15.31 -10.16
C LYS A 44 -15.42 -16.75 -10.54
N TYR A 45 -16.03 -17.25 -11.60
CA TYR A 45 -15.93 -18.66 -11.97
C TYR A 45 -15.34 -18.83 -13.38
N TRP A 46 -14.48 -19.82 -13.53
CA TRP A 46 -14.12 -20.40 -14.82
C TRP A 46 -14.71 -21.80 -14.89
N GLN A 47 -15.64 -22.04 -15.79
CA GLN A 47 -16.15 -23.39 -16.06
C GLN A 47 -15.40 -24.05 -17.21
N VAL A 48 -14.89 -25.25 -16.94
CA VAL A 48 -14.24 -26.13 -17.93
C VAL A 48 -15.08 -27.37 -18.17
N LEU A 49 -14.96 -27.95 -19.36
CA LEU A 49 -15.46 -29.30 -19.65
C LEU A 49 -14.55 -30.37 -19.00
N PRO A 50 -14.94 -31.67 -19.01
CA PRO A 50 -14.15 -32.69 -18.35
C PRO A 50 -12.71 -32.70 -18.86
N VAL A 51 -11.74 -32.64 -17.94
CA VAL A 51 -10.31 -32.52 -18.28
C VAL A 51 -9.61 -33.87 -18.51
N GLY A 52 -10.39 -34.93 -18.68
CA GLY A 52 -9.88 -36.29 -18.89
C GLY A 52 -9.43 -36.56 -20.33
N PRO A 53 -8.60 -37.58 -20.55
CA PRO A 53 -8.25 -38.05 -21.90
C PRO A 53 -9.51 -38.43 -22.67
N THR A 54 -9.64 -37.98 -23.92
CA THR A 54 -10.78 -38.29 -24.79
C THR A 54 -10.67 -39.70 -25.38
N SER A 55 -11.80 -40.37 -25.63
CA SER A 55 -11.84 -41.66 -26.33
C SER A 55 -12.70 -41.61 -27.60
N PHE A 56 -13.73 -42.44 -27.72
CA PHE A 56 -14.59 -42.55 -28.88
C PHE A 56 -15.23 -41.20 -29.25
N GLY A 57 -15.07 -40.80 -30.52
CA GLY A 57 -15.60 -39.55 -31.05
C GLY A 57 -14.96 -38.29 -30.47
N ASP A 58 -13.75 -38.38 -29.92
CA ASP A 58 -13.01 -37.29 -29.28
C ASP A 58 -13.76 -36.61 -28.13
N SER A 59 -14.72 -37.32 -27.53
CA SER A 59 -15.57 -36.76 -26.48
C SER A 59 -14.87 -36.73 -25.12
N PRO A 60 -14.84 -35.58 -24.42
CA PRO A 60 -14.35 -35.49 -23.05
C PRO A 60 -15.27 -36.20 -22.04
N TYR A 61 -16.51 -36.50 -22.42
CA TYR A 61 -17.48 -37.26 -21.61
C TYR A 61 -17.29 -38.78 -21.71
N GLN A 62 -16.46 -39.24 -22.65
CA GLN A 62 -16.06 -40.64 -22.80
C GLN A 62 -14.59 -40.79 -22.43
N SER A 63 -14.22 -40.57 -21.17
CA SER A 63 -12.82 -40.64 -20.76
C SER A 63 -12.32 -42.05 -20.47
N PHE A 64 -11.03 -42.32 -20.78
CA PHE A 64 -10.34 -43.57 -20.44
C PHE A 64 -10.19 -43.80 -18.93
N SER A 65 -10.30 -42.75 -18.11
CA SER A 65 -10.47 -42.89 -16.66
C SER A 65 -11.10 -41.64 -16.06
N ALA A 66 -11.95 -41.83 -15.05
CA ALA A 66 -12.52 -40.77 -14.22
C ALA A 66 -11.47 -40.03 -13.35
N PHE A 67 -10.23 -40.52 -13.31
CA PHE A 67 -9.14 -39.96 -12.51
C PHE A 67 -8.01 -39.36 -13.35
N ALA A 68 -7.88 -39.72 -14.62
CA ALA A 68 -6.77 -39.28 -15.45
C ALA A 68 -7.01 -37.86 -15.99
N GLY A 69 -5.94 -37.09 -16.13
CA GLY A 69 -5.92 -35.83 -16.87
C GLY A 69 -5.48 -36.01 -18.32
N ASN A 70 -5.92 -35.12 -19.20
CA ASN A 70 -5.68 -35.22 -20.63
C ASN A 70 -4.23 -34.83 -21.00
N PRO A 71 -3.43 -35.74 -21.60
CA PRO A 71 -2.07 -35.42 -22.04
C PRO A 71 -1.99 -34.30 -23.08
N TYR A 72 -3.07 -34.02 -23.82
CA TYR A 72 -3.11 -32.91 -24.77
C TYR A 72 -3.00 -31.54 -24.11
N PHE A 73 -3.40 -31.42 -22.84
CA PHE A 73 -3.40 -30.15 -22.12
C PHE A 73 -2.07 -29.84 -21.45
N ILE A 74 -1.15 -30.81 -21.36
CA ILE A 74 0.22 -30.53 -20.93
C ILE A 74 0.77 -29.43 -21.84
N ASP A 75 1.42 -28.42 -21.29
CA ASP A 75 2.04 -27.36 -22.07
C ASP A 75 3.46 -27.76 -22.48
N LEU A 76 3.81 -27.56 -23.75
CA LEU A 76 5.12 -27.95 -24.28
C LEU A 76 6.19 -26.91 -24.00
N ASP A 77 5.85 -25.62 -23.89
CA ASP A 77 6.82 -24.58 -23.58
C ASP A 77 7.39 -24.77 -22.19
N TYR A 78 6.57 -25.15 -21.21
CA TYR A 78 7.07 -25.51 -19.88
C TYR A 78 7.97 -26.74 -19.90
N LEU A 79 7.77 -27.70 -20.80
CA LEU A 79 8.70 -28.82 -20.96
C LEU A 79 10.01 -28.40 -21.64
N VAL A 80 10.00 -27.37 -22.49
CA VAL A 80 11.21 -26.74 -23.03
C VAL A 80 11.97 -26.01 -21.92
N GLU A 81 11.29 -25.24 -21.07
CA GLU A 81 11.89 -24.55 -19.93
C GLU A 81 12.55 -25.50 -18.93
N GLU A 82 11.97 -26.69 -18.74
CA GLU A 82 12.55 -27.77 -17.94
C GLU A 82 13.75 -28.46 -18.63
N GLY A 83 14.07 -28.10 -19.87
CA GLY A 83 15.12 -28.73 -20.67
C GLY A 83 14.79 -30.14 -21.15
N LEU A 84 13.50 -30.51 -21.20
CA LEU A 84 13.05 -31.83 -21.64
C LEU A 84 12.74 -31.89 -23.14
N LEU A 85 12.52 -30.74 -23.78
CA LEU A 85 12.24 -30.59 -25.20
C LEU A 85 13.05 -29.45 -25.81
N ASP A 86 13.25 -29.49 -27.12
CA ASP A 86 13.89 -28.44 -27.90
C ASP A 86 12.81 -27.58 -28.59
N LYS A 87 12.92 -26.25 -28.48
CA LYS A 87 11.97 -25.31 -29.09
C LYS A 87 11.99 -25.39 -30.61
N GLU A 88 13.17 -25.53 -31.23
CA GLU A 88 13.29 -25.61 -32.69
C GLU A 88 12.56 -26.84 -33.24
N GLU A 89 12.54 -27.93 -32.49
CA GLU A 89 11.80 -29.14 -32.86
C GLU A 89 10.27 -28.94 -32.77
N LEU A 90 9.79 -28.19 -31.77
CA LEU A 90 8.37 -27.85 -31.65
C LEU A 90 7.89 -26.97 -32.79
N ASP A 91 8.69 -25.96 -33.16
CA ASP A 91 8.38 -25.01 -34.22
C ASP A 91 8.37 -25.69 -35.61
N ASN A 92 9.18 -26.74 -35.79
CA ASN A 92 9.22 -27.55 -37.01
C ASN A 92 8.19 -28.69 -37.04
N THR A 93 7.41 -28.90 -35.97
CA THR A 93 6.36 -29.92 -35.92
C THR A 93 5.05 -29.38 -36.47
N PHE A 94 4.39 -30.12 -37.36
CA PHE A 94 3.08 -29.73 -37.87
C PHE A 94 1.98 -30.04 -36.83
N TRP A 95 1.35 -28.99 -36.30
CA TRP A 95 0.31 -29.07 -35.27
C TRP A 95 -1.12 -28.94 -35.79
N GLY A 96 -1.29 -28.77 -37.10
CA GLY A 96 -2.56 -28.46 -37.76
C GLY A 96 -2.48 -27.18 -38.56
N SER A 97 -3.46 -26.95 -39.42
CA SER A 97 -3.52 -25.79 -40.33
C SER A 97 -4.54 -24.74 -39.92
N ASP A 98 -5.52 -25.12 -39.10
CA ASP A 98 -6.62 -24.27 -38.66
C ASP A 98 -6.43 -23.77 -37.22
N SER A 99 -6.52 -22.46 -37.01
CA SER A 99 -6.44 -21.84 -35.68
C SER A 99 -7.74 -21.90 -34.88
N GLU A 100 -8.89 -22.08 -35.54
CA GLU A 100 -10.23 -22.11 -34.93
C GLU A 100 -10.74 -23.53 -34.67
N PHE A 101 -10.14 -24.55 -35.31
CA PHE A 101 -10.61 -25.93 -35.19
C PHE A 101 -9.48 -26.89 -34.84
N ILE A 102 -9.75 -27.81 -33.91
CA ILE A 102 -8.83 -28.88 -33.54
C ILE A 102 -8.82 -29.97 -34.62
N GLU A 103 -7.64 -30.33 -35.10
CA GLU A 103 -7.39 -31.47 -35.98
C GLU A 103 -6.91 -32.67 -35.15
N TYR A 104 -7.83 -33.40 -34.50
CA TYR A 104 -7.52 -34.42 -33.49
C TYR A 104 -6.59 -35.54 -33.99
N ASP A 105 -6.67 -35.92 -35.26
CA ASP A 105 -5.78 -36.91 -35.88
C ASP A 105 -4.33 -36.41 -35.99
N VAL A 106 -4.14 -35.14 -36.34
CA VAL A 106 -2.81 -34.49 -36.36
C VAL A 106 -2.25 -34.41 -34.93
N ILE A 107 -3.07 -33.96 -33.99
CA ILE A 107 -2.68 -33.85 -32.57
C ILE A 107 -2.31 -35.22 -32.00
N TYR A 108 -3.13 -36.24 -32.20
CA TYR A 108 -2.85 -37.60 -31.69
C TYR A 108 -1.48 -38.10 -32.15
N ASN A 109 -1.15 -37.91 -33.43
CA ASN A 109 0.11 -38.39 -34.01
C ASN A 109 1.33 -37.55 -33.59
N ALA A 110 1.23 -36.22 -33.57
CA ALA A 110 2.34 -35.36 -33.22
C ALA A 110 2.63 -35.37 -31.71
N ARG A 111 1.57 -35.27 -30.89
CA ARG A 111 1.68 -34.97 -29.46
C ARG A 111 2.36 -36.08 -28.67
N PHE A 112 1.93 -37.32 -28.84
CA PHE A 112 2.50 -38.46 -28.09
C PHE A 112 3.95 -38.74 -28.49
N ASN A 113 4.33 -38.47 -29.75
CA ASN A 113 5.71 -38.58 -30.20
C ASN A 113 6.63 -37.57 -29.49
N ILE A 114 6.20 -36.31 -29.40
CA ILE A 114 6.93 -35.26 -28.67
C ILE A 114 6.98 -35.56 -27.17
N LEU A 115 5.86 -35.90 -26.54
CA LEU A 115 5.82 -36.21 -25.11
C LEU A 115 6.70 -37.43 -24.76
N ARG A 116 6.83 -38.41 -25.65
CA ARG A 116 7.73 -39.56 -25.46
C ARG A 116 9.20 -39.15 -25.49
N LYS A 117 9.57 -38.08 -26.19
CA LYS A 117 10.93 -37.49 -26.12
C LYS A 117 11.16 -36.83 -24.76
N ALA A 118 10.21 -36.03 -24.29
CA ALA A 118 10.27 -35.42 -22.95
C ALA A 118 10.42 -36.49 -21.85
N TYR A 119 9.66 -37.58 -21.95
CA TYR A 119 9.78 -38.74 -21.04
C TYR A 119 11.19 -39.35 -21.04
N LYS A 120 11.78 -39.57 -22.22
CA LYS A 120 13.13 -40.14 -22.36
C LYS A 120 14.23 -39.20 -21.84
N ALA A 121 14.06 -37.90 -22.02
CA ALA A 121 14.98 -36.88 -21.50
C ALA A 121 14.85 -36.70 -19.97
N SER A 122 13.68 -37.04 -19.41
CA SER A 122 13.35 -36.75 -18.02
C SER A 122 14.06 -37.66 -17.01
N LEU A 123 14.55 -37.05 -15.93
CA LEU A 123 15.08 -37.73 -14.74
C LEU A 123 14.03 -37.89 -13.62
N HIS A 124 12.73 -37.75 -13.93
CA HIS A 124 11.62 -37.77 -12.97
C HIS A 124 11.64 -38.97 -12.00
N LYS A 125 12.09 -40.15 -12.42
CA LYS A 125 12.22 -41.33 -11.54
C LYS A 125 13.08 -41.08 -10.29
N LYS A 126 13.99 -40.10 -10.34
CA LYS A 126 14.88 -39.74 -9.24
C LYS A 126 14.29 -38.66 -8.32
N THR A 127 13.25 -37.95 -8.74
CA THR A 127 12.67 -36.83 -7.98
C THR A 127 11.74 -37.35 -6.88
N ASP A 128 11.69 -36.65 -5.75
CA ASP A 128 10.83 -37.04 -4.64
C ASP A 128 9.36 -36.67 -4.91
N GLU A 129 9.14 -35.64 -5.72
CA GLU A 129 7.82 -35.20 -6.19
C GLU A 129 7.14 -36.30 -7.01
N TYR A 130 7.87 -36.98 -7.90
CA TYR A 130 7.32 -38.08 -8.70
C TYR A 130 6.99 -39.28 -7.82
N LYS A 131 7.87 -39.67 -6.89
CA LYS A 131 7.59 -40.77 -5.94
C LYS A 131 6.36 -40.48 -5.08
N LYS A 132 6.23 -39.24 -4.60
CA LYS A 132 5.07 -38.77 -3.85
C LYS A 132 3.80 -38.83 -4.70
N PHE A 133 3.86 -38.38 -5.96
CA PHE A 133 2.75 -38.46 -6.89
C PHE A 133 2.29 -39.91 -7.12
N LEU A 134 3.23 -40.86 -7.27
CA LEU A 134 2.92 -42.28 -7.39
C LEU A 134 2.21 -42.82 -6.15
N GLU A 135 2.68 -42.48 -4.95
CA GLU A 135 2.08 -42.96 -3.70
C GLU A 135 0.67 -42.38 -3.47
N GLU A 136 0.50 -41.07 -3.69
CA GLU A 136 -0.80 -40.39 -3.55
C GLU A 136 -1.86 -40.94 -4.52
N ASN A 137 -1.44 -41.41 -5.69
CA ASN A 137 -2.34 -41.86 -6.77
C ASN A 137 -2.31 -43.39 -6.98
N LYS A 138 -1.72 -44.16 -6.06
CA LYS A 138 -1.50 -45.61 -6.21
C LYS A 138 -2.76 -46.42 -6.49
N TYR A 139 -3.92 -45.93 -6.06
CA TYR A 139 -5.19 -46.66 -6.15
C TYR A 139 -5.81 -46.69 -7.55
N TRP A 140 -5.32 -45.88 -8.49
CA TRP A 140 -5.85 -45.80 -9.86
C TRP A 140 -4.76 -45.69 -10.93
N LEU A 141 -3.65 -45.00 -10.62
CA LEU A 141 -2.67 -44.58 -11.61
C LEU A 141 -1.99 -45.76 -12.32
N HIS A 142 -1.64 -46.81 -11.59
CA HIS A 142 -0.97 -47.95 -12.18
C HIS A 142 -1.89 -48.72 -13.13
N ASP A 143 -3.14 -48.94 -12.72
CA ASP A 143 -4.15 -49.63 -13.53
C ASP A 143 -4.51 -48.84 -14.79
N TYR A 144 -4.63 -47.51 -14.69
CA TYR A 144 -4.81 -46.63 -15.85
C TYR A 144 -3.62 -46.72 -16.81
N ALA A 145 -2.40 -46.60 -16.30
CA ALA A 145 -1.20 -46.65 -17.12
C ALA A 145 -1.01 -48.03 -17.80
N LEU A 146 -1.34 -49.12 -17.08
CA LEU A 146 -1.33 -50.47 -17.63
C LEU A 146 -2.40 -50.63 -18.72
N PHE A 147 -3.62 -50.16 -18.48
CA PHE A 147 -4.70 -50.18 -19.47
C PHE A 147 -4.29 -49.46 -20.75
N MET A 148 -3.76 -48.23 -20.63
CA MET A 148 -3.34 -47.45 -21.80
C MET A 148 -2.16 -48.09 -22.54
N ALA A 149 -1.20 -48.68 -21.83
CA ALA A 149 -0.08 -49.38 -22.45
C ALA A 149 -0.54 -50.63 -23.23
N ILE A 150 -1.42 -51.45 -22.64
CA ILE A 150 -1.99 -52.62 -23.32
C ILE A 150 -2.83 -52.17 -24.53
N LYS A 151 -3.63 -51.13 -24.36
CA LYS A 151 -4.43 -50.56 -25.43
C LYS A 151 -3.57 -50.13 -26.62
N ALA A 152 -2.47 -49.42 -26.37
CA ALA A 152 -1.52 -49.04 -27.41
C ALA A 152 -0.88 -50.27 -28.11
N ASP A 153 -0.52 -51.30 -27.34
CA ASP A 153 0.01 -52.58 -27.86
C ASP A 153 -1.02 -53.35 -28.74
N HIS A 154 -2.31 -53.06 -28.59
CA HIS A 154 -3.41 -53.62 -29.37
C HIS A 154 -3.96 -52.63 -30.42
N ASN A 155 -3.11 -51.75 -30.97
CA ASN A 155 -3.51 -50.76 -31.99
C ASN A 155 -4.69 -49.88 -31.58
N ASN A 156 -4.79 -49.57 -30.28
CA ASN A 156 -5.88 -48.81 -29.66
C ASN A 156 -7.27 -49.45 -29.79
N GLU A 157 -7.37 -50.76 -30.01
CA GLU A 157 -8.67 -51.45 -29.96
C GLU A 157 -9.28 -51.43 -28.55
N GLU A 158 -10.62 -51.44 -28.49
CA GLU A 158 -11.40 -51.55 -27.26
C GLU A 158 -11.07 -52.85 -26.50
N TRP A 159 -11.04 -52.80 -25.17
CA TRP A 159 -10.62 -53.96 -24.36
C TRP A 159 -11.51 -55.21 -24.47
N LEU A 160 -12.77 -55.06 -24.91
CA LEU A 160 -13.65 -56.18 -25.27
C LEU A 160 -13.17 -56.97 -26.50
N ARG A 161 -12.18 -56.47 -27.25
CA ARG A 161 -11.54 -57.20 -28.37
C ARG A 161 -10.23 -57.89 -27.97
N TRP A 162 -9.66 -57.55 -26.82
CA TRP A 162 -8.43 -58.18 -26.33
C TRP A 162 -8.62 -59.67 -26.03
N GLU A 163 -7.52 -60.42 -25.91
CA GLU A 163 -7.59 -61.85 -25.62
C GLU A 163 -8.26 -62.10 -24.26
N LYS A 164 -8.98 -63.23 -24.14
CA LYS A 164 -9.80 -63.54 -22.96
C LYS A 164 -9.04 -63.40 -21.64
N ASP A 165 -7.78 -63.84 -21.58
CA ASP A 165 -7.03 -63.84 -20.33
C ASP A 165 -6.67 -62.44 -19.83
N ILE A 166 -6.34 -61.51 -20.73
CA ILE A 166 -6.07 -60.12 -20.32
C ILE A 166 -7.37 -59.33 -20.13
N ARG A 167 -8.39 -59.60 -20.95
CA ARG A 167 -9.74 -59.07 -20.77
C ARG A 167 -10.24 -59.33 -19.35
N PHE A 168 -10.17 -60.59 -18.90
CA PHE A 168 -10.57 -61.01 -17.56
C PHE A 168 -9.52 -60.76 -16.47
N ARG A 169 -8.43 -60.03 -16.78
CA ARG A 169 -7.37 -59.70 -15.83
C ARG A 169 -6.81 -60.91 -15.05
N LYS A 170 -6.57 -62.04 -15.74
CA LYS A 170 -5.91 -63.19 -15.08
C LYS A 170 -4.56 -62.75 -14.52
N PRO A 171 -4.26 -63.00 -13.23
CA PRO A 171 -3.07 -62.45 -12.57
C PRO A 171 -1.75 -62.74 -13.31
N GLU A 172 -1.60 -63.93 -13.88
CA GLU A 172 -0.39 -64.33 -14.61
C GLU A 172 -0.23 -63.55 -15.92
N THR A 173 -1.35 -63.28 -16.61
CA THR A 173 -1.36 -62.53 -17.86
C THR A 173 -1.15 -61.04 -17.62
N VAL A 174 -1.75 -60.49 -16.55
CA VAL A 174 -1.50 -59.11 -16.11
C VAL A 174 -0.01 -58.92 -15.80
N ALA A 175 0.59 -59.78 -14.97
CA ALA A 175 2.02 -59.72 -14.66
C ALA A 175 2.92 -59.85 -15.90
N ARG A 176 2.51 -60.65 -16.90
CA ARG A 176 3.23 -60.75 -18.18
C ARG A 176 3.19 -59.43 -18.95
N TYR A 177 2.04 -58.76 -19.01
CA TYR A 177 1.91 -57.46 -19.68
C TYR A 177 2.62 -56.35 -18.90
N GLU A 178 2.56 -56.34 -17.56
CA GLU A 178 3.32 -55.41 -16.71
C GLU A 178 4.82 -55.51 -16.98
N LYS A 179 5.35 -56.73 -17.13
CA LYS A 179 6.75 -56.95 -17.49
C LYS A 179 7.06 -56.57 -18.93
N LYS A 180 6.18 -56.93 -19.89
CA LYS A 180 6.35 -56.64 -21.32
C LYS A 180 6.36 -55.12 -21.59
N LEU A 181 5.47 -54.39 -20.94
CA LEU A 181 5.16 -52.98 -21.23
C LEU A 181 5.64 -52.01 -20.14
N ALA A 182 6.64 -52.41 -19.34
CA ALA A 182 7.09 -51.64 -18.18
C ALA A 182 7.48 -50.18 -18.52
N ASP A 183 8.12 -49.95 -19.68
CA ASP A 183 8.49 -48.60 -20.13
C ASP A 183 7.28 -47.77 -20.55
N ASP A 184 6.32 -48.37 -21.26
CA ASP A 184 5.09 -47.68 -21.68
C ASP A 184 4.17 -47.36 -20.50
N ILE A 185 4.07 -48.26 -19.53
CA ILE A 185 3.35 -48.02 -18.27
C ILE A 185 3.95 -46.81 -17.56
N ASP A 186 5.27 -46.72 -17.49
CA ASP A 186 5.93 -45.60 -16.84
C ASP A 186 5.79 -44.29 -17.62
N PHE A 187 5.82 -44.35 -18.96
CA PHE A 187 5.48 -43.22 -19.83
C PHE A 187 4.09 -42.65 -19.51
N TYR A 188 3.05 -43.48 -19.41
CA TYR A 188 1.71 -43.00 -19.05
C TYR A 188 1.65 -42.44 -17.62
N LYS A 189 2.42 -42.98 -16.67
CA LYS A 189 2.54 -42.40 -15.32
C LYS A 189 3.21 -41.02 -15.36
N PHE A 190 4.24 -40.85 -16.17
CA PHE A 190 4.92 -39.57 -16.38
C PHE A 190 3.97 -38.51 -16.96
N LEU A 191 3.14 -38.87 -17.95
CA LEU A 191 2.15 -37.96 -18.52
C LEU A 191 1.18 -37.44 -17.44
N GLN A 192 0.66 -38.33 -16.60
CA GLN A 192 -0.24 -37.94 -15.52
C GLN A 192 0.47 -37.06 -14.49
N TYR A 193 1.72 -37.37 -14.13
CA TYR A 193 2.53 -36.52 -13.26
C TYR A 193 2.65 -35.09 -13.81
N LYS A 194 2.99 -34.94 -15.10
CA LYS A 194 3.13 -33.63 -15.74
C LYS A 194 1.82 -32.87 -15.88
N PHE A 195 0.73 -33.57 -16.20
CA PHE A 195 -0.59 -32.96 -16.18
C PHE A 195 -0.93 -32.38 -14.80
N TYR A 196 -0.82 -33.19 -13.74
CA TYR A 196 -1.17 -32.76 -12.40
C TYR A 196 -0.25 -31.66 -11.87
N GLU A 197 1.04 -31.70 -12.21
CA GLU A 197 1.98 -30.63 -11.89
C GLU A 197 1.52 -29.28 -12.45
N GLN A 198 1.18 -29.23 -13.73
CA GLN A 198 0.76 -27.99 -14.38
C GLN A 198 -0.66 -27.56 -13.96
N TRP A 199 -1.61 -28.50 -13.88
CA TRP A 199 -3.00 -28.22 -13.49
C TRP A 199 -3.08 -27.64 -12.08
N LEU A 200 -2.39 -28.23 -11.11
CA LEU A 200 -2.43 -27.76 -9.73
C LEU A 200 -1.78 -26.39 -9.58
N LYS A 201 -0.75 -26.06 -10.38
CA LYS A 201 -0.17 -24.71 -10.45
C LYS A 201 -1.18 -23.69 -10.98
N LEU A 202 -1.85 -24.00 -12.09
CA LEU A 202 -2.88 -23.13 -12.68
C LEU A 202 -4.08 -22.94 -11.75
N LYS A 203 -4.62 -24.01 -11.15
CA LYS A 203 -5.71 -23.92 -10.17
C LYS A 203 -5.32 -23.06 -8.98
N ALA A 204 -4.12 -23.25 -8.43
CA ALA A 204 -3.63 -22.43 -7.33
C ALA A 204 -3.48 -20.95 -7.73
N TYR A 205 -3.07 -20.66 -8.96
CA TYR A 205 -3.03 -19.30 -9.51
C TYR A 205 -4.42 -18.68 -9.60
N ALA A 206 -5.38 -19.38 -10.22
CA ALA A 206 -6.77 -18.95 -10.33
C ALA A 206 -7.35 -18.63 -8.94
N ASN A 207 -7.17 -19.52 -7.97
CA ASN A 207 -7.67 -19.33 -6.61
C ASN A 207 -7.02 -18.11 -5.92
N ARG A 208 -5.71 -17.87 -6.09
CA ARG A 208 -5.06 -16.64 -5.58
C ARG A 208 -5.59 -15.36 -6.23
N LYS A 209 -6.04 -15.44 -7.48
CA LYS A 209 -6.70 -14.35 -8.22
C LYS A 209 -8.19 -14.22 -7.88
N GLY A 210 -8.71 -15.07 -7.00
CA GLY A 210 -10.12 -15.11 -6.59
C GLY A 210 -11.03 -15.87 -7.56
N ILE A 211 -10.49 -16.46 -8.62
CA ILE A 211 -11.25 -17.24 -9.61
C ILE A 211 -11.34 -18.70 -9.17
N GLN A 212 -12.56 -19.21 -9.05
CA GLN A 212 -12.83 -20.61 -8.73
C GLN A 212 -13.10 -21.41 -10.00
N ILE A 213 -12.56 -22.63 -10.08
CA ILE A 213 -12.75 -23.51 -11.24
C ILE A 213 -13.96 -24.43 -11.00
N ILE A 214 -14.92 -24.35 -11.93
CA ILE A 214 -16.04 -25.29 -12.04
C ILE A 214 -15.64 -26.36 -13.06
N GLY A 215 -15.51 -27.61 -12.61
CA GLY A 215 -15.26 -28.74 -13.50
C GLY A 215 -16.49 -29.57 -13.76
N ASP A 216 -16.66 -30.00 -15.00
CA ASP A 216 -17.74 -30.90 -15.39
C ASP A 216 -17.33 -32.38 -15.26
N ILE A 217 -18.26 -33.25 -14.84
CA ILE A 217 -18.07 -34.70 -14.86
C ILE A 217 -19.30 -35.44 -15.41
N PRO A 218 -19.12 -36.42 -16.33
CA PRO A 218 -20.21 -37.30 -16.73
C PRO A 218 -20.68 -38.16 -15.55
N ILE A 219 -21.98 -38.41 -15.39
CA ILE A 219 -22.42 -39.36 -14.35
C ILE A 219 -21.86 -40.77 -14.60
N TYR A 220 -21.87 -41.26 -15.84
CA TYR A 220 -21.33 -42.57 -16.23
C TYR A 220 -19.86 -42.47 -16.69
N VAL A 221 -19.18 -43.62 -16.76
CA VAL A 221 -17.82 -43.74 -17.32
C VAL A 221 -17.86 -44.44 -18.67
N ALA A 222 -16.85 -44.28 -19.51
CA ALA A 222 -16.79 -44.97 -20.80
C ALA A 222 -16.67 -46.49 -20.60
N LEU A 223 -17.28 -47.28 -21.49
CA LEU A 223 -17.09 -48.74 -21.50
C LEU A 223 -15.62 -49.08 -21.69
N ASP A 224 -14.99 -48.47 -22.68
CA ASP A 224 -13.58 -48.64 -23.00
C ASP A 224 -12.69 -47.80 -22.07
N SER A 225 -12.71 -48.12 -20.77
CA SER A 225 -11.96 -47.38 -19.75
C SER A 225 -11.26 -48.32 -18.77
N ALA A 226 -10.19 -47.80 -18.15
CA ALA A 226 -9.51 -48.47 -17.05
C ALA A 226 -10.46 -48.69 -15.86
N ASP A 227 -11.43 -47.79 -15.65
CA ASP A 227 -12.37 -47.87 -14.53
C ASP A 227 -13.25 -49.12 -14.61
N VAL A 228 -13.83 -49.39 -15.79
CA VAL A 228 -14.70 -50.55 -16.02
C VAL A 228 -13.88 -51.84 -16.06
N TRP A 229 -12.75 -51.83 -16.76
CA TRP A 229 -11.90 -53.01 -16.88
C TRP A 229 -11.37 -53.48 -15.52
N THR A 230 -11.02 -52.56 -14.62
CA THR A 230 -10.46 -52.89 -13.30
C THR A 230 -11.52 -53.13 -12.23
N ASN A 231 -12.66 -52.44 -12.31
CA ASN A 231 -13.75 -52.51 -11.32
C ASN A 231 -15.01 -53.17 -11.90
N HIS A 232 -14.86 -54.15 -12.78
CA HIS A 232 -15.95 -54.79 -13.54
C HIS A 232 -17.15 -55.25 -12.68
N THR A 233 -16.93 -55.60 -11.40
CA THR A 233 -17.99 -55.99 -10.45
C THR A 233 -18.89 -54.85 -9.98
N LEU A 234 -18.53 -53.59 -10.27
CA LEU A 234 -19.31 -52.40 -9.92
C LEU A 234 -20.28 -51.99 -11.04
N PHE A 235 -20.31 -52.73 -12.14
CA PHE A 235 -21.10 -52.44 -13.35
C PHE A 235 -22.00 -53.62 -13.72
N GLN A 236 -23.11 -53.33 -14.41
CA GLN A 236 -24.06 -54.34 -14.89
C GLN A 236 -23.54 -55.03 -16.15
N LEU A 237 -22.61 -55.97 -15.94
CA LEU A 237 -21.98 -56.75 -17.02
C LEU A 237 -22.41 -58.22 -16.98
N ASP A 238 -22.45 -58.86 -18.15
CA ASP A 238 -22.67 -60.30 -18.29
C ASP A 238 -21.41 -61.12 -17.93
N ASN A 239 -21.50 -62.45 -18.06
CA ASN A 239 -20.39 -63.36 -17.75
C ASN A 239 -19.18 -63.21 -18.69
N GLU A 240 -19.34 -62.57 -19.86
CA GLU A 240 -18.25 -62.23 -20.78
C GLU A 240 -17.80 -60.76 -20.64
N TRP A 241 -18.23 -60.10 -19.55
CA TRP A 241 -17.99 -58.69 -19.20
C TRP A 241 -18.56 -57.68 -20.22
N LYS A 242 -19.56 -58.06 -21.01
CA LYS A 242 -20.29 -57.13 -21.88
C LYS A 242 -21.42 -56.43 -21.11
N PRO A 243 -21.73 -55.15 -21.39
CA PRO A 243 -22.87 -54.49 -20.76
C PRO A 243 -24.18 -55.22 -21.01
N ILE A 244 -24.96 -55.45 -19.96
CA ILE A 244 -26.34 -55.97 -20.08
C ILE A 244 -27.24 -54.86 -20.62
N ASN A 245 -27.14 -53.69 -20.00
CA ASN A 245 -27.81 -52.46 -20.41
C ASN A 245 -26.77 -51.34 -20.51
N VAL A 246 -27.05 -50.37 -21.38
CA VAL A 246 -26.27 -49.14 -21.52
C VAL A 246 -27.09 -47.91 -21.17
N ALA A 247 -26.39 -46.86 -20.77
CA ALA A 247 -26.97 -45.57 -20.47
C ALA A 247 -27.45 -44.84 -21.73
N GLY A 248 -28.48 -44.02 -21.52
CA GLY A 248 -29.03 -43.13 -22.53
C GLY A 248 -30.13 -42.27 -21.95
N CYS A 249 -30.87 -41.60 -22.84
CA CYS A 249 -32.10 -40.91 -22.52
C CYS A 249 -33.24 -41.37 -23.44
N PRO A 250 -34.50 -41.34 -22.98
CA PRO A 250 -35.65 -41.56 -23.85
C PRO A 250 -35.77 -40.41 -24.86
N PRO A 251 -36.69 -40.50 -25.85
CA PRO A 251 -37.02 -39.36 -26.70
C PRO A 251 -37.24 -38.07 -25.91
N ASP A 252 -36.52 -37.01 -26.30
CA ASP A 252 -36.53 -35.70 -25.66
C ASP A 252 -36.48 -34.57 -26.72
N MET A 253 -36.28 -33.34 -26.26
CA MET A 253 -36.24 -32.16 -27.14
C MET A 253 -35.00 -32.13 -28.05
N PHE A 254 -33.95 -32.90 -27.75
CA PHE A 254 -32.73 -32.98 -28.54
C PHE A 254 -32.78 -34.14 -29.56
N SER A 255 -33.48 -35.23 -29.26
CA SER A 255 -33.66 -36.37 -30.15
C SER A 255 -35.05 -36.99 -30.03
N SER A 256 -35.81 -36.99 -31.13
CA SER A 256 -37.11 -37.66 -31.23
C SER A 256 -37.04 -39.19 -31.18
N TYR A 257 -35.84 -39.76 -31.32
CA TYR A 257 -35.58 -41.21 -31.24
C TYR A 257 -34.98 -41.62 -29.88
N GLY A 258 -34.67 -40.66 -29.01
CA GLY A 258 -33.86 -40.86 -27.80
C GLY A 258 -32.37 -40.93 -28.12
N GLN A 259 -31.55 -41.12 -27.09
CA GLN A 259 -30.09 -41.18 -27.23
C GLN A 259 -29.54 -42.43 -26.55
N LYS A 260 -28.61 -43.12 -27.22
CA LYS A 260 -27.89 -44.27 -26.67
C LYS A 260 -26.41 -43.92 -26.57
N TRP A 261 -25.95 -43.65 -25.36
CA TRP A 261 -24.59 -43.16 -25.12
C TRP A 261 -23.55 -44.29 -25.05
N GLY A 262 -24.00 -45.52 -24.78
CA GLY A 262 -23.14 -46.72 -24.79
C GLY A 262 -22.36 -46.95 -23.48
N ASN A 263 -22.46 -46.06 -22.51
CA ASN A 263 -21.82 -46.24 -21.20
C ASN A 263 -22.45 -47.42 -20.43
N PRO A 264 -21.66 -48.26 -19.73
CA PRO A 264 -22.20 -49.28 -18.86
C PRO A 264 -22.92 -48.66 -17.65
N ILE A 265 -24.01 -49.29 -17.25
CA ILE A 265 -24.76 -48.90 -16.05
C ILE A 265 -24.06 -49.40 -14.79
N TYR A 266 -24.06 -48.59 -13.73
CA TYR A 266 -23.56 -48.99 -12.42
C TYR A 266 -24.44 -50.07 -11.77
N ASP A 267 -23.82 -51.04 -11.11
CA ASP A 267 -24.51 -51.87 -10.13
C ASP A 267 -24.56 -51.13 -8.78
N TRP A 268 -25.57 -50.28 -8.63
CA TRP A 268 -25.77 -49.48 -7.41
C TRP A 268 -25.89 -50.34 -6.15
N LYS A 269 -26.43 -51.56 -6.25
CA LYS A 269 -26.53 -52.48 -5.11
C LYS A 269 -25.15 -53.02 -4.72
N ALA A 270 -24.29 -53.32 -5.70
CA ALA A 270 -22.90 -53.70 -5.43
C ALA A 270 -22.11 -52.55 -4.80
N MET A 271 -22.26 -51.33 -5.33
CA MET A 271 -21.58 -50.15 -4.80
C MET A 271 -22.03 -49.80 -3.37
N GLU A 272 -23.33 -49.91 -3.07
CA GLU A 272 -23.88 -49.63 -1.73
C GLU A 272 -23.28 -50.55 -0.65
N LYS A 273 -22.97 -51.81 -0.98
CA LYS A 273 -22.30 -52.75 -0.03
C LYS A 273 -20.94 -52.27 0.46
N THR A 274 -20.30 -51.38 -0.29
CA THR A 274 -18.99 -50.79 0.04
C THR A 274 -19.10 -49.33 0.48
N ASP A 275 -20.32 -48.88 0.82
CA ASP A 275 -20.61 -47.47 1.13
C ASP A 275 -20.10 -46.54 0.01
N PHE A 276 -20.34 -46.95 -1.24
CA PHE A 276 -19.99 -46.21 -2.45
C PHE A 276 -18.49 -45.82 -2.52
N ALA A 277 -17.58 -46.69 -2.04
CA ALA A 277 -16.16 -46.37 -1.90
C ALA A 277 -15.50 -45.84 -3.19
N TRP A 278 -15.84 -46.40 -4.36
CA TRP A 278 -15.31 -45.93 -5.64
C TRP A 278 -15.79 -44.51 -5.98
N TRP A 279 -17.08 -44.21 -5.77
CA TRP A 279 -17.63 -42.86 -5.95
C TRP A 279 -17.03 -41.86 -4.97
N LYS A 280 -16.77 -42.25 -3.71
CA LYS A 280 -16.05 -41.38 -2.76
C LYS A 280 -14.66 -41.02 -3.27
N LYS A 281 -13.90 -41.99 -3.78
CA LYS A 281 -12.59 -41.74 -4.41
C LYS A 281 -12.70 -40.82 -5.62
N ARG A 282 -13.68 -41.06 -6.49
CA ARG A 282 -13.95 -40.24 -7.68
C ARG A 282 -14.19 -38.78 -7.30
N MET A 283 -15.09 -38.53 -6.34
CA MET A 283 -15.42 -37.17 -5.92
C MET A 283 -14.29 -36.49 -5.16
N ALA A 284 -13.51 -37.23 -4.37
CA ALA A 284 -12.29 -36.68 -3.75
C ALA A 284 -11.25 -36.27 -4.81
N ALA A 285 -11.12 -37.04 -5.90
CA ALA A 285 -10.25 -36.67 -7.02
C ALA A 285 -10.77 -35.43 -7.77
N SER A 286 -12.08 -35.34 -8.01
CA SER A 286 -12.70 -34.15 -8.60
C SER A 286 -12.50 -32.90 -7.72
N ALA A 287 -12.65 -33.02 -6.39
CA ALA A 287 -12.41 -31.92 -5.45
C ALA A 287 -10.94 -31.47 -5.41
N ARG A 288 -10.00 -32.36 -5.75
CA ARG A 288 -8.60 -31.97 -5.95
C ARG A 288 -8.44 -31.10 -7.20
N LEU A 289 -9.10 -31.47 -8.30
CA LEU A 289 -9.01 -30.78 -9.58
C LEU A 289 -9.81 -29.46 -9.62
N TYR A 290 -10.97 -29.41 -8.98
CA TYR A 290 -11.94 -28.32 -9.10
C TYR A 290 -12.34 -27.76 -7.75
N ASP A 291 -12.84 -26.53 -7.71
CA ASP A 291 -13.43 -25.93 -6.50
C ASP A 291 -14.94 -26.23 -6.43
N VAL A 292 -15.57 -26.38 -7.59
CA VAL A 292 -16.95 -26.79 -7.77
C VAL A 292 -17.02 -27.89 -8.82
N THR A 293 -17.78 -28.95 -8.58
CA THR A 293 -18.02 -30.04 -9.55
C THR A 293 -19.46 -30.03 -10.04
N ARG A 294 -19.68 -29.85 -11.34
CA ARG A 294 -20.98 -30.07 -11.99
C ARG A 294 -21.11 -31.56 -12.30
N ILE A 295 -22.19 -32.18 -11.82
CA ILE A 295 -22.51 -33.57 -12.15
C ILE A 295 -23.54 -33.54 -13.28
N ASP A 296 -23.08 -33.99 -14.44
CA ASP A 296 -23.88 -34.08 -15.66
C ASP A 296 -24.94 -35.19 -15.54
N HIS A 297 -26.15 -34.96 -16.06
CA HIS A 297 -27.29 -35.88 -15.97
C HIS A 297 -27.59 -36.36 -14.53
N PHE A 298 -27.71 -35.42 -13.58
CA PHE A 298 -27.94 -35.70 -12.16
C PHE A 298 -29.17 -36.59 -11.90
N ILE A 299 -30.15 -36.58 -12.81
CA ILE A 299 -31.33 -37.45 -12.78
C ILE A 299 -30.96 -38.92 -12.57
N GLY A 300 -29.82 -39.41 -13.09
CA GLY A 300 -29.38 -40.80 -12.95
C GLY A 300 -29.12 -41.25 -11.50
N ILE A 301 -28.99 -40.31 -10.55
CA ILE A 301 -28.92 -40.60 -9.11
C ILE A 301 -30.31 -40.93 -8.54
N VAL A 302 -31.37 -40.38 -9.12
CA VAL A 302 -32.78 -40.65 -8.73
C VAL A 302 -33.32 -41.84 -9.51
N ARG A 303 -33.21 -41.77 -10.84
CA ARG A 303 -33.62 -42.81 -11.77
C ARG A 303 -32.81 -42.73 -13.05
N TYR A 304 -32.42 -43.86 -13.58
CA TYR A 304 -31.63 -43.93 -14.81
C TYR A 304 -32.36 -44.72 -15.88
N TYR A 305 -32.16 -44.32 -17.14
CA TYR A 305 -32.78 -44.97 -18.27
C TYR A 305 -31.87 -46.08 -18.80
N ASN A 306 -32.39 -47.31 -18.81
CA ASN A 306 -31.68 -48.52 -19.23
C ASN A 306 -32.09 -48.84 -20.65
N ILE A 307 -31.11 -48.96 -21.55
CA ILE A 307 -31.34 -49.45 -22.90
C ILE A 307 -30.65 -50.82 -23.01
N PRO A 308 -31.38 -51.92 -23.23
CA PRO A 308 -30.75 -53.21 -23.50
C PRO A 308 -29.77 -53.11 -24.67
N LEU A 309 -28.62 -53.76 -24.57
CA LEU A 309 -27.50 -53.54 -25.50
C LEU A 309 -27.90 -53.76 -26.99
N ASP A 310 -28.78 -54.71 -27.25
CA ASP A 310 -29.29 -55.09 -28.58
C ASP A 310 -30.58 -54.36 -29.02
N LYS A 311 -31.03 -53.37 -28.23
CA LYS A 311 -32.26 -52.60 -28.48
C LYS A 311 -31.98 -51.14 -28.83
N ASP A 312 -33.02 -50.50 -29.37
CA ASP A 312 -33.03 -49.09 -29.74
C ASP A 312 -33.32 -48.21 -28.51
N PRO A 313 -32.94 -46.92 -28.51
CA PRO A 313 -33.16 -46.05 -27.35
C PRO A 313 -34.62 -45.98 -26.90
N ILE A 314 -35.57 -45.99 -27.83
CA ILE A 314 -37.01 -45.95 -27.53
C ILE A 314 -37.52 -47.15 -26.72
N ASP A 315 -36.84 -48.29 -26.79
CA ASP A 315 -37.20 -49.53 -26.09
C ASP A 315 -36.66 -49.56 -24.64
N GLY A 316 -36.00 -48.50 -24.19
CA GLY A 316 -35.43 -48.44 -22.85
C GLY A 316 -36.48 -48.27 -21.74
N PHE A 317 -36.07 -48.47 -20.50
CA PHE A 317 -36.92 -48.33 -19.32
C PHE A 317 -36.20 -47.67 -18.14
N TYR A 318 -36.94 -46.96 -17.30
CA TYR A 318 -36.39 -46.35 -16.09
C TYR A 318 -36.18 -47.39 -14.98
N ALA A 319 -35.04 -47.31 -14.27
CA ALA A 319 -34.78 -48.01 -13.01
C ALA A 319 -34.40 -47.03 -11.90
N GLU A 320 -34.61 -47.43 -10.65
CA GLU A 320 -34.36 -46.61 -9.47
C GLU A 320 -32.86 -46.47 -9.17
N GLY A 321 -32.41 -45.23 -8.96
CA GLY A 321 -31.05 -44.87 -8.56
C GLY A 321 -30.84 -44.88 -7.04
N PRO A 322 -29.61 -44.61 -6.57
CA PRO A 322 -29.26 -44.68 -5.14
C PRO A 322 -29.80 -43.52 -4.28
N GLY A 323 -30.30 -42.45 -4.91
CA GLY A 323 -30.90 -41.29 -4.25
C GLY A 323 -29.98 -40.63 -3.21
N ILE A 324 -30.55 -40.26 -2.07
CA ILE A 324 -29.86 -39.53 -0.99
C ILE A 324 -28.66 -40.30 -0.40
N LYS A 325 -28.60 -41.63 -0.55
CA LYS A 325 -27.48 -42.43 -0.03
C LYS A 325 -26.17 -42.06 -0.73
N LEU A 326 -26.20 -41.91 -2.06
CA LEU A 326 -25.03 -41.48 -2.82
C LEU A 326 -24.65 -40.03 -2.48
N ILE A 327 -25.63 -39.13 -2.33
CA ILE A 327 -25.37 -37.73 -1.94
C ILE A 327 -24.60 -37.66 -0.61
N LYS A 328 -25.02 -38.43 0.41
CA LYS A 328 -24.29 -38.50 1.68
C LYS A 328 -22.87 -39.03 1.52
N ALA A 329 -22.67 -40.00 0.63
CA ALA A 329 -21.34 -40.52 0.33
C ALA A 329 -20.45 -39.46 -0.36
N ILE A 330 -21.00 -38.73 -1.34
CA ILE A 330 -20.31 -37.62 -2.03
C ILE A 330 -19.92 -36.54 -1.02
N ASP A 331 -20.86 -36.06 -0.21
CA ASP A 331 -20.62 -35.04 0.83
C ASP A 331 -19.50 -35.45 1.79
N SER A 332 -19.43 -36.74 2.16
CA SER A 332 -18.42 -37.25 3.08
C SER A 332 -16.99 -37.23 2.52
N ALA A 333 -16.83 -37.07 1.20
CA ALA A 333 -15.55 -37.20 0.51
C ALA A 333 -15.01 -35.89 -0.09
N MET A 334 -15.84 -34.84 -0.21
CA MET A 334 -15.49 -33.63 -0.97
C MET A 334 -14.87 -32.48 -0.16
N GLY A 335 -14.85 -32.57 1.18
CA GLY A 335 -14.35 -31.48 2.02
C GLY A 335 -15.15 -30.19 1.80
N ASP A 336 -14.47 -29.10 1.44
CA ASP A 336 -15.09 -27.78 1.19
C ASP A 336 -15.56 -27.57 -0.26
N ALA A 337 -15.24 -28.50 -1.18
CA ALA A 337 -15.65 -28.40 -2.57
C ALA A 337 -17.19 -28.53 -2.71
N LYS A 338 -17.76 -27.85 -3.71
CA LYS A 338 -19.22 -27.77 -3.92
C LYS A 338 -19.68 -28.58 -5.12
N VAL A 339 -20.97 -28.87 -5.20
CA VAL A 339 -21.57 -29.64 -6.31
C VAL A 339 -22.68 -28.82 -6.97
N ILE A 340 -22.72 -28.80 -8.30
CA ILE A 340 -23.87 -28.34 -9.09
C ILE A 340 -24.59 -29.57 -9.63
N ALA A 341 -25.90 -29.64 -9.43
CA ALA A 341 -26.74 -30.69 -10.00
C ALA A 341 -27.28 -30.21 -11.35
N GLU A 342 -26.89 -30.85 -12.45
CA GLU A 342 -27.57 -30.62 -13.72
C GLU A 342 -28.91 -31.34 -13.75
N ASP A 343 -29.99 -30.58 -13.69
CA ASP A 343 -31.38 -31.02 -13.68
C ASP A 343 -32.10 -30.79 -15.02
N LEU A 344 -31.38 -30.87 -16.14
CA LEU A 344 -31.96 -30.75 -17.49
C LEU A 344 -32.68 -32.05 -17.93
N GLY A 345 -33.75 -31.91 -18.71
CA GLY A 345 -34.53 -33.02 -19.27
C GLY A 345 -35.93 -33.19 -18.66
N VAL A 346 -36.44 -34.43 -18.55
CA VAL A 346 -37.75 -34.72 -17.93
C VAL A 346 -37.63 -34.55 -16.40
N VAL A 347 -37.81 -33.31 -15.93
CA VAL A 347 -37.83 -32.98 -14.50
C VAL A 347 -39.04 -33.66 -13.87
N VAL A 348 -38.79 -34.65 -13.04
CA VAL A 348 -39.83 -35.29 -12.21
C VAL A 348 -39.73 -34.81 -10.77
N PRO A 349 -40.86 -34.76 -10.03
CA PRO A 349 -40.91 -34.22 -8.67
C PRO A 349 -39.83 -34.77 -7.73
N GLU A 350 -39.43 -36.04 -7.91
CA GLU A 350 -38.42 -36.72 -7.12
C GLU A 350 -37.01 -36.12 -7.30
N VAL A 351 -36.68 -35.61 -8.49
CA VAL A 351 -35.41 -34.92 -8.76
C VAL A 351 -35.39 -33.58 -8.04
N THR A 352 -36.45 -32.79 -8.18
CA THR A 352 -36.61 -31.52 -7.46
C THR A 352 -36.55 -31.72 -5.95
N GLU A 353 -37.15 -32.80 -5.43
CA GLU A 353 -37.10 -33.15 -4.01
C GLU A 353 -35.69 -33.53 -3.56
N LEU A 354 -34.94 -34.31 -4.35
CA LEU A 354 -33.57 -34.68 -4.02
C LEU A 354 -32.63 -33.46 -4.04
N ILE A 355 -32.77 -32.56 -5.01
CA ILE A 355 -31.98 -31.32 -5.08
C ILE A 355 -32.25 -30.48 -3.84
N LYS A 356 -33.53 -30.25 -3.48
CA LYS A 356 -33.90 -29.53 -2.26
C LYS A 356 -33.34 -30.18 -0.99
N LYS A 357 -33.41 -31.52 -0.85
CA LYS A 357 -32.84 -32.26 0.29
C LYS A 357 -31.32 -32.23 0.32
N SER A 358 -30.67 -32.23 -0.85
CA SER A 358 -29.21 -32.21 -0.96
C SER A 358 -28.63 -30.83 -0.63
N GLY A 359 -29.38 -29.75 -0.90
CA GLY A 359 -28.92 -28.37 -0.81
C GLY A 359 -28.03 -27.93 -1.98
N TYR A 360 -27.80 -28.80 -2.98
CA TYR A 360 -27.04 -28.44 -4.18
C TYR A 360 -27.83 -27.45 -5.05
N PRO A 361 -27.17 -26.47 -5.69
CA PRO A 361 -27.79 -25.66 -6.71
C PRO A 361 -28.18 -26.49 -7.93
N GLY A 362 -29.39 -26.24 -8.44
CA GLY A 362 -29.84 -26.71 -9.76
C GLY A 362 -29.42 -25.76 -10.89
N MET A 363 -29.84 -26.04 -12.12
CA MET A 363 -29.51 -25.29 -13.32
C MET A 363 -30.77 -24.74 -14.02
N LYS A 364 -30.63 -23.59 -14.68
CA LYS A 364 -31.66 -23.04 -15.59
C LYS A 364 -31.03 -22.55 -16.88
N VAL A 365 -31.60 -22.93 -18.03
CA VAL A 365 -31.04 -22.66 -19.36
C VAL A 365 -31.99 -21.76 -20.15
N LEU A 366 -31.57 -20.54 -20.46
CA LEU A 366 -32.44 -19.52 -21.06
C LEU A 366 -32.87 -19.85 -22.49
N GLN A 367 -32.11 -20.67 -23.24
CA GLN A 367 -32.57 -21.15 -24.56
C GLN A 367 -33.87 -21.97 -24.48
N PHE A 368 -34.26 -22.47 -23.30
CA PHE A 368 -35.54 -23.19 -23.10
C PHE A 368 -36.66 -22.29 -22.56
N ALA A 369 -36.40 -21.00 -22.31
CA ALA A 369 -37.30 -20.13 -21.55
C ALA A 369 -38.42 -19.46 -22.36
N PHE A 370 -38.28 -19.34 -23.68
CA PHE A 370 -39.10 -18.42 -24.50
C PHE A 370 -40.12 -19.14 -25.39
N ASP A 371 -40.80 -20.15 -24.86
CA ASP A 371 -41.84 -20.93 -25.56
C ASP A 371 -43.24 -20.27 -25.57
N GLY A 372 -43.38 -19.13 -24.88
CA GLY A 372 -44.64 -18.40 -24.73
C GLY A 372 -45.46 -18.81 -23.50
N ASN A 373 -44.95 -19.70 -22.65
CA ASN A 373 -45.58 -20.09 -21.38
C ASN A 373 -44.93 -19.34 -20.20
N GLY A 374 -45.70 -18.51 -19.50
CA GLY A 374 -45.22 -17.78 -18.32
C GLY A 374 -44.85 -18.68 -17.14
N ASP A 375 -45.35 -19.91 -17.09
CA ASP A 375 -45.04 -20.89 -16.03
C ASP A 375 -43.78 -21.73 -16.34
N ASN A 376 -43.09 -21.47 -17.47
CA ASN A 376 -41.87 -22.18 -17.82
C ASN A 376 -40.77 -21.93 -16.77
N GLU A 377 -40.19 -22.98 -16.20
CA GLU A 377 -39.22 -22.85 -15.11
C GLU A 377 -37.90 -22.17 -15.51
N HIS A 378 -37.58 -22.18 -16.80
CA HIS A 378 -36.36 -21.57 -17.32
C HIS A 378 -36.48 -20.06 -17.52
N ILE A 379 -37.69 -19.48 -17.46
CA ILE A 379 -37.88 -18.04 -17.58
C ILE A 379 -37.48 -17.30 -16.30
N LEU A 380 -36.82 -16.16 -16.47
CA LEU A 380 -36.07 -15.48 -15.41
C LEU A 380 -36.88 -15.12 -14.17
N HIS A 381 -38.17 -14.79 -14.29
CA HIS A 381 -39.01 -14.44 -13.15
C HIS A 381 -39.42 -15.64 -12.28
N ASN A 382 -39.23 -16.87 -12.77
CA ASN A 382 -39.47 -18.11 -12.02
C ASN A 382 -38.20 -18.67 -11.37
N HIS A 383 -37.05 -18.01 -11.53
CA HIS A 383 -35.79 -18.46 -10.92
C HIS A 383 -35.79 -18.23 -9.40
N GLU A 384 -35.09 -19.11 -8.67
CA GLU A 384 -34.74 -18.93 -7.24
C GLU A 384 -33.23 -18.63 -7.07
N LYS A 385 -32.80 -18.26 -5.86
CA LYS A 385 -31.40 -17.91 -5.57
C LYS A 385 -30.44 -19.09 -5.72
N ASN A 386 -30.82 -20.29 -5.26
CA ASN A 386 -29.94 -21.47 -5.29
C ASN A 386 -29.95 -22.18 -6.67
N TYR A 387 -29.75 -21.40 -7.73
CA TYR A 387 -29.58 -21.90 -9.09
C TYR A 387 -28.32 -21.32 -9.73
N VAL A 388 -27.87 -22.01 -10.78
CA VAL A 388 -26.91 -21.52 -11.76
C VAL A 388 -27.64 -21.29 -13.09
N ALA A 389 -27.70 -20.04 -13.53
CA ALA A 389 -28.32 -19.68 -14.80
C ALA A 389 -27.29 -19.74 -15.95
N TYR A 390 -27.69 -20.35 -17.06
CA TYR A 390 -26.91 -20.47 -18.30
C TYR A 390 -27.73 -19.91 -19.46
N LEU A 391 -27.05 -19.40 -20.50
CA LEU A 391 -27.73 -19.17 -21.79
C LEU A 391 -27.97 -20.48 -22.52
N GLY A 392 -26.90 -21.23 -22.75
CA GLY A 392 -26.87 -22.61 -23.23
C GLY A 392 -25.80 -23.41 -22.50
N THR A 393 -25.86 -24.73 -22.63
CA THR A 393 -24.77 -25.64 -22.23
C THR A 393 -23.91 -26.00 -23.45
N HIS A 394 -22.92 -26.87 -23.25
CA HIS A 394 -22.08 -27.39 -24.32
C HIS A 394 -22.85 -28.19 -25.40
N ASP A 395 -24.05 -28.69 -25.09
CA ASP A 395 -24.93 -29.41 -26.03
C ASP A 395 -25.85 -28.49 -26.82
N ASN A 396 -26.05 -27.26 -26.35
CA ASN A 396 -26.85 -26.26 -27.02
C ASN A 396 -26.09 -25.66 -28.21
N ASP A 397 -26.85 -25.06 -29.12
CA ASP A 397 -26.25 -24.18 -30.11
C ASP A 397 -25.73 -22.90 -29.44
N THR A 398 -24.91 -22.14 -30.17
CA THR A 398 -24.62 -20.74 -29.81
C THR A 398 -25.91 -19.94 -29.74
N VAL A 399 -25.95 -18.88 -28.94
CA VAL A 399 -27.13 -18.01 -28.85
C VAL A 399 -27.49 -17.42 -30.21
N VAL A 400 -26.51 -17.02 -31.03
CA VAL A 400 -26.77 -16.52 -32.39
C VAL A 400 -27.42 -17.60 -33.25
N GLY A 401 -26.85 -18.81 -33.30
CA GLY A 401 -27.43 -19.93 -34.05
C GLY A 401 -28.82 -20.34 -33.57
N TYR A 402 -29.06 -20.30 -32.26
CA TYR A 402 -30.39 -20.53 -31.68
C TYR A 402 -31.41 -19.48 -32.15
N LEU A 403 -31.05 -18.19 -32.13
CA LEU A 403 -31.94 -17.10 -32.51
C LEU A 403 -32.31 -17.15 -34.00
N GLU A 404 -31.38 -17.53 -34.87
CA GLU A 404 -31.62 -17.72 -36.31
C GLU A 404 -32.65 -18.81 -36.61
N ASN A 405 -32.72 -19.83 -35.76
CA ASN A 405 -33.63 -20.98 -35.91
C ASN A 405 -34.91 -20.88 -35.05
N LEU A 406 -35.09 -19.79 -34.29
CA LEU A 406 -36.23 -19.60 -33.42
C LEU A 406 -37.50 -19.26 -34.22
N ASN A 407 -38.63 -19.92 -33.95
CA ASN A 407 -39.88 -19.64 -34.68
C ASN A 407 -40.47 -18.24 -34.35
N GLU A 408 -41.21 -17.65 -35.29
CA GLU A 408 -41.75 -16.28 -35.20
C GLU A 408 -42.53 -16.01 -33.90
N ARG A 409 -43.35 -16.97 -33.44
CA ARG A 409 -44.12 -16.83 -32.19
C ARG A 409 -43.21 -16.67 -30.97
N CYS A 410 -42.14 -17.45 -30.90
CA CYS A 410 -41.18 -17.39 -29.80
C CYS A 410 -40.32 -16.12 -29.88
N GLN A 411 -39.96 -15.68 -31.10
CA GLN A 411 -39.29 -14.40 -31.33
C GLN A 411 -40.16 -13.22 -30.83
N GLU A 412 -41.44 -13.16 -31.21
CA GLU A 412 -42.37 -12.13 -30.73
C GLU A 412 -42.49 -12.11 -29.20
N TYR A 413 -42.58 -13.28 -28.58
CA TYR A 413 -42.65 -13.41 -27.12
C TYR A 413 -41.37 -12.92 -26.45
N MET A 414 -40.20 -13.32 -26.94
CA MET A 414 -38.90 -12.88 -26.45
C MET A 414 -38.73 -11.37 -26.57
N MET A 415 -39.08 -10.78 -27.72
CA MET A 415 -38.97 -9.33 -27.93
C MET A 415 -39.84 -8.55 -26.95
N LYS A 416 -41.08 -8.99 -26.73
CA LYS A 416 -41.99 -8.40 -25.73
C LYS A 416 -41.45 -8.54 -24.31
N TYR A 417 -40.92 -9.72 -23.96
CA TYR A 417 -40.40 -10.01 -22.62
C TYR A 417 -39.14 -9.22 -22.28
N LEU A 418 -38.17 -9.16 -23.21
CA LEU A 418 -36.89 -8.46 -23.02
C LEU A 418 -36.97 -6.95 -23.33
N HIS A 419 -38.10 -6.50 -23.88
CA HIS A 419 -38.33 -5.12 -24.32
C HIS A 419 -37.26 -4.62 -25.31
N ILE A 420 -37.08 -5.36 -26.39
CA ILE A 420 -36.09 -5.06 -27.45
C ILE A 420 -36.78 -4.66 -28.77
N PRO A 421 -36.17 -3.75 -29.56
CA PRO A 421 -36.77 -3.25 -30.79
C PRO A 421 -36.67 -4.25 -31.96
N ASP A 422 -35.67 -5.12 -31.97
CA ASP A 422 -35.38 -6.09 -33.03
C ASP A 422 -34.63 -7.31 -32.50
N MET A 423 -34.58 -8.37 -33.31
CA MET A 423 -33.89 -9.62 -32.97
C MET A 423 -32.36 -9.53 -33.03
N TYR A 424 -31.77 -8.54 -33.73
CA TYR A 424 -30.31 -8.35 -33.75
C TYR A 424 -29.77 -8.01 -32.35
N SER A 425 -30.59 -7.30 -31.57
CA SER A 425 -30.27 -6.95 -30.18
C SER A 425 -30.47 -8.09 -29.18
N ALA A 426 -31.07 -9.23 -29.59
CA ALA A 426 -31.54 -10.27 -28.67
C ALA A 426 -30.41 -10.98 -27.92
N ALA A 427 -29.29 -11.28 -28.58
CA ALA A 427 -28.16 -11.94 -27.94
C ALA A 427 -27.59 -11.12 -26.77
N SER A 428 -27.32 -9.83 -27.00
CA SER A 428 -26.82 -8.92 -25.95
C SER A 428 -27.85 -8.73 -24.82
N ALA A 429 -29.13 -8.67 -25.16
CA ALA A 429 -30.22 -8.55 -24.19
C ALA A 429 -30.36 -9.82 -23.32
N LEU A 430 -30.17 -11.01 -23.90
CA LEU A 430 -30.17 -12.27 -23.16
C LEU A 430 -28.99 -12.35 -22.19
N ILE A 431 -27.78 -11.96 -22.62
CA ILE A 431 -26.61 -11.87 -21.73
C ILE A 431 -26.90 -10.94 -20.55
N ARG A 432 -27.38 -9.72 -20.83
CA ARG A 432 -27.75 -8.76 -19.78
C ARG A 432 -28.82 -9.31 -18.84
N ALA A 433 -29.84 -9.97 -19.38
CA ALA A 433 -30.94 -10.54 -18.60
C ALA A 433 -30.49 -11.72 -17.71
N ALA A 434 -29.58 -12.57 -18.21
CA ALA A 434 -28.96 -13.63 -17.41
C ALA A 434 -28.18 -13.03 -16.23
N TYR A 435 -27.34 -12.01 -16.47
CA TYR A 435 -26.66 -11.26 -15.41
C TYR A 435 -27.64 -10.58 -14.45
N GLY A 436 -28.79 -10.08 -14.93
CA GLY A 436 -29.85 -9.51 -14.09
C GLY A 436 -30.64 -10.53 -13.25
N SER A 437 -30.45 -11.83 -13.47
CA SER A 437 -31.25 -12.87 -12.80
C SER A 437 -31.10 -12.89 -11.27
N VAL A 438 -32.09 -13.47 -10.58
CA VAL A 438 -32.04 -13.69 -9.13
C VAL A 438 -31.16 -14.87 -8.72
N ALA A 439 -30.81 -15.75 -9.67
CA ALA A 439 -29.89 -16.88 -9.45
C ALA A 439 -28.54 -16.38 -8.92
N ASN A 440 -27.97 -17.08 -7.93
CA ASN A 440 -26.69 -16.73 -7.32
C ASN A 440 -25.60 -16.73 -8.38
N THR A 441 -25.51 -17.76 -9.21
CA THR A 441 -24.45 -17.87 -10.22
C THR A 441 -25.01 -17.77 -11.63
N VAL A 442 -24.27 -17.11 -12.52
CA VAL A 442 -24.53 -17.09 -13.96
C VAL A 442 -23.28 -17.56 -14.68
N ILE A 443 -23.42 -18.45 -15.64
CA ILE A 443 -22.32 -18.93 -16.48
C ILE A 443 -22.69 -18.74 -17.96
N ILE A 444 -21.83 -18.05 -18.70
CA ILE A 444 -22.01 -17.79 -20.14
C ILE A 444 -20.92 -18.49 -20.94
N GLN A 445 -21.27 -19.10 -22.08
CA GLN A 445 -20.28 -19.69 -22.97
C GLN A 445 -19.48 -18.60 -23.68
N MET A 446 -18.18 -18.80 -23.88
CA MET A 446 -17.34 -17.81 -24.57
C MET A 446 -17.86 -17.53 -26.00
N GLN A 447 -18.35 -18.54 -26.71
CA GLN A 447 -18.93 -18.39 -28.05
C GLN A 447 -20.09 -17.39 -28.08
N ASP A 448 -20.92 -17.38 -27.03
CA ASP A 448 -22.06 -16.47 -26.91
C ASP A 448 -21.59 -15.02 -26.70
N LEU A 449 -20.50 -14.82 -25.95
CA LEU A 449 -19.91 -13.50 -25.73
C LEU A 449 -19.21 -12.94 -26.99
N LEU A 450 -18.67 -13.83 -27.81
CA LEU A 450 -18.05 -13.51 -29.09
C LEU A 450 -19.07 -13.42 -30.23
N TYR A 451 -20.36 -13.64 -29.95
CA TYR A 451 -21.45 -13.66 -30.93
C TYR A 451 -21.17 -14.59 -32.13
N LYS A 452 -20.58 -15.75 -31.88
CA LYS A 452 -20.32 -16.75 -32.92
C LYS A 452 -21.62 -17.45 -33.34
N ASP A 453 -21.70 -17.83 -34.61
CA ASP A 453 -22.81 -18.61 -35.17
C ASP A 453 -22.66 -20.12 -34.88
N SER A 454 -23.53 -20.95 -35.47
CA SER A 454 -23.53 -22.41 -35.28
C SER A 454 -22.22 -23.11 -35.68
N THR A 455 -21.31 -22.47 -36.42
CA THR A 455 -20.00 -23.06 -36.74
C THR A 455 -19.10 -23.22 -35.50
N ALA A 456 -19.33 -22.42 -34.46
CA ALA A 456 -18.60 -22.48 -33.20
C ALA A 456 -19.24 -23.42 -32.15
N ARG A 457 -20.28 -24.16 -32.53
CA ARG A 457 -20.99 -25.07 -31.64
C ARG A 457 -20.04 -26.14 -31.08
N MET A 458 -20.12 -26.36 -29.77
CA MET A 458 -19.22 -27.28 -29.07
C MET A 458 -19.61 -28.74 -29.29
N ASN A 459 -20.89 -29.08 -29.15
CA ASN A 459 -21.40 -30.42 -29.37
C ASN A 459 -22.77 -30.41 -30.06
N THR A 460 -22.96 -31.32 -31.00
CA THR A 460 -24.27 -31.70 -31.55
C THR A 460 -24.60 -33.11 -31.04
N PRO A 461 -25.55 -33.25 -30.11
CA PRO A 461 -25.90 -34.55 -29.54
C PRO A 461 -26.15 -35.63 -30.60
N SER A 462 -25.76 -36.86 -30.32
CA SER A 462 -25.91 -38.04 -31.21
C SER A 462 -25.17 -37.97 -32.57
N THR A 463 -24.14 -37.13 -32.70
CA THR A 463 -23.26 -37.10 -33.89
C THR A 463 -21.81 -37.46 -33.54
N LEU A 464 -21.00 -37.82 -34.54
CA LEU A 464 -19.58 -38.17 -34.39
C LEU A 464 -18.71 -37.39 -35.38
N GLY A 465 -17.48 -37.07 -34.98
CA GLY A 465 -16.43 -36.51 -35.85
C GLY A 465 -16.47 -34.99 -36.08
N ILE A 466 -17.56 -34.31 -35.73
CA ILE A 466 -17.70 -32.86 -35.87
C ILE A 466 -17.65 -32.09 -34.54
N ASN A 467 -17.69 -32.81 -33.41
CA ASN A 467 -17.83 -32.23 -32.07
C ASN A 467 -16.49 -31.92 -31.42
N TRP A 468 -16.51 -31.04 -30.42
CA TRP A 468 -15.37 -30.70 -29.55
C TRP A 468 -14.20 -30.06 -30.28
N LYS A 469 -14.45 -29.42 -31.44
CA LYS A 469 -13.39 -28.89 -32.30
C LYS A 469 -13.13 -27.40 -32.13
N TRP A 470 -14.12 -26.60 -31.72
CA TRP A 470 -14.01 -25.14 -31.74
C TRP A 470 -12.95 -24.60 -30.76
N ARG A 471 -12.23 -23.57 -31.19
CA ARG A 471 -11.20 -22.83 -30.45
C ARG A 471 -11.39 -21.33 -30.63
N MET A 472 -11.14 -20.59 -29.56
CA MET A 472 -11.04 -19.14 -29.58
C MET A 472 -9.71 -18.73 -30.24
N LYS A 473 -9.74 -17.72 -31.11
CA LYS A 473 -8.50 -17.14 -31.65
C LYS A 473 -7.77 -16.33 -30.61
N ASP A 474 -6.46 -16.19 -30.79
CA ASP A 474 -5.68 -15.30 -29.95
C ASP A 474 -6.16 -13.84 -30.11
N GLY A 475 -6.32 -13.14 -28.98
CA GLY A 475 -6.81 -11.76 -28.93
C GLY A 475 -8.32 -11.55 -29.13
N GLU A 476 -9.15 -12.60 -29.30
CA GLU A 476 -10.61 -12.43 -29.44
C GLU A 476 -11.31 -12.02 -28.14
N PHE A 477 -10.74 -12.36 -26.97
CA PHE A 477 -11.21 -11.80 -25.70
C PHE A 477 -10.63 -10.39 -25.53
N THR A 478 -11.26 -9.41 -26.16
CA THR A 478 -10.77 -8.03 -26.19
C THR A 478 -10.96 -7.29 -24.85
N ASN A 479 -10.20 -6.23 -24.65
CA ASN A 479 -10.39 -5.33 -23.50
C ASN A 479 -11.79 -4.69 -23.48
N GLU A 480 -12.38 -4.42 -24.64
CA GLU A 480 -13.75 -3.92 -24.74
C GLU A 480 -14.76 -4.95 -24.18
N LEU A 481 -14.62 -6.23 -24.56
CA LEU A 481 -15.46 -7.29 -24.04
C LEU A 481 -15.25 -7.46 -22.52
N ARG A 482 -14.00 -7.41 -22.06
CA ARG A 482 -13.64 -7.42 -20.62
C ARG A 482 -14.37 -6.30 -19.86
N ASP A 483 -14.35 -5.07 -20.39
CA ASP A 483 -14.95 -3.90 -19.73
C ASP A 483 -16.48 -3.98 -19.72
N ASN A 484 -17.09 -4.44 -20.81
CA ASN A 484 -18.52 -4.70 -20.87
C ASN A 484 -18.95 -5.74 -19.82
N LEU A 485 -18.20 -6.82 -19.67
CA LEU A 485 -18.43 -7.83 -18.63
C LEU A 485 -18.23 -7.27 -17.22
N ARG A 486 -17.21 -6.42 -17.01
CA ARG A 486 -16.94 -5.74 -15.74
C ARG A 486 -18.14 -4.85 -15.35
N GLU A 487 -18.68 -4.10 -16.30
CA GLU A 487 -19.87 -3.27 -16.04
C GLU A 487 -21.11 -4.12 -15.74
N LEU A 488 -21.34 -5.23 -16.45
CA LEU A 488 -22.45 -6.14 -16.13
C LEU A 488 -22.31 -6.78 -14.74
N THR A 489 -21.12 -7.26 -14.37
CA THR A 489 -20.89 -7.85 -13.04
C THR A 489 -21.09 -6.82 -11.93
N LYS A 490 -20.67 -5.58 -12.14
CA LYS A 490 -20.86 -4.46 -11.22
C LYS A 490 -22.34 -4.09 -11.10
N LEU A 491 -23.00 -3.82 -12.21
CA LEU A 491 -24.40 -3.37 -12.27
C LEU A 491 -25.35 -4.32 -11.54
N TYR A 492 -25.12 -5.63 -11.65
CA TYR A 492 -26.00 -6.65 -11.07
C TYR A 492 -25.48 -7.29 -9.77
N GLY A 493 -24.44 -6.70 -9.15
CA GLY A 493 -23.91 -7.15 -7.87
C GLY A 493 -23.33 -8.57 -7.91
N ARG A 494 -22.64 -8.91 -9.01
CA ARG A 494 -21.97 -10.19 -9.25
C ARG A 494 -20.44 -10.09 -9.27
N SER A 495 -19.91 -8.87 -9.15
CA SER A 495 -18.48 -8.64 -9.16
C SER A 495 -17.82 -9.37 -7.99
N ASN A 496 -16.81 -10.18 -8.32
CA ASN A 496 -15.94 -10.79 -7.31
C ASN A 496 -14.98 -9.76 -6.68
N ILE A 497 -14.87 -8.58 -7.29
CA ILE A 497 -14.09 -7.45 -6.79
C ILE A 497 -14.99 -6.66 -5.84
N LYS A 498 -14.80 -6.85 -4.53
CA LYS A 498 -15.60 -6.19 -3.47
C LYS A 498 -15.35 -4.67 -3.35
N LYS A 499 -14.43 -4.12 -4.14
CA LYS A 499 -14.08 -2.70 -4.19
C LYS A 499 -14.35 -2.18 -5.60
N TYR A 500 -14.86 -0.96 -5.69
CA TYR A 500 -15.49 -0.43 -6.90
C TYR A 500 -14.54 -0.15 -8.09
N PHE A 501 -13.21 -0.35 -7.98
CA PHE A 501 -12.22 0.14 -8.93
C PHE A 501 -10.97 -0.77 -8.97
N ASN A 502 -10.36 -0.98 -10.15
CA ASN A 502 -9.23 -1.89 -10.33
C ASN A 502 -7.91 -1.10 -10.42
N LYS A 503 -6.81 -1.64 -9.88
CA LYS A 503 -5.48 -0.98 -9.87
C LYS A 503 -4.96 -0.67 -11.29
N GLU A 504 -5.47 -1.38 -12.30
CA GLU A 504 -5.17 -1.20 -13.73
C GLU A 504 -5.82 0.05 -14.37
N ASP A 505 -6.88 0.60 -13.75
CA ASP A 505 -7.57 1.79 -14.27
C ASP A 505 -6.75 3.09 -14.05
N TYR A 506 -5.72 3.01 -13.21
CA TYR A 506 -4.80 4.11 -12.85
C TYR A 506 -3.36 3.85 -13.29
N MET A 507 -3.13 3.05 -14.34
CA MET A 507 -1.79 2.94 -14.92
C MET A 507 -1.35 4.30 -15.47
N LEU A 508 -0.11 4.71 -15.16
CA LEU A 508 0.45 5.99 -15.60
C LEU A 508 0.34 6.15 -17.13
N SER A 509 0.55 5.06 -17.86
CA SER A 509 0.40 5.01 -19.33
C SER A 509 -0.97 5.49 -19.81
N ASN A 510 -2.04 5.10 -19.12
CA ASN A 510 -3.42 5.44 -19.52
C ASN A 510 -3.72 6.91 -19.25
N ILE A 511 -3.22 7.46 -18.15
CA ILE A 511 -3.38 8.88 -17.81
C ILE A 511 -2.57 9.75 -18.78
N CYS A 512 -1.35 9.34 -19.11
CA CYS A 512 -0.53 10.02 -20.11
C CYS A 512 -1.21 10.03 -21.49
N GLU A 513 -1.71 8.89 -21.94
CA GLU A 513 -2.41 8.78 -23.23
C GLU A 513 -3.70 9.61 -23.22
N LYS A 514 -4.51 9.54 -22.17
CA LYS A 514 -5.77 10.29 -22.05
C LYS A 514 -5.56 11.80 -22.02
N ASN A 515 -4.61 12.28 -21.23
CA ASN A 515 -4.45 13.72 -20.98
C ASN A 515 -3.55 14.42 -22.01
N TYR A 516 -2.59 13.69 -22.59
CA TYR A 516 -1.57 14.27 -23.47
C TYR A 516 -1.49 13.59 -24.85
N ASN A 517 -2.22 12.50 -25.09
CA ASN A 517 -2.17 11.71 -26.32
C ASN A 517 -0.72 11.31 -26.68
N LYS A 518 0.01 10.86 -25.65
CA LYS A 518 1.42 10.48 -25.69
C LYS A 518 1.66 9.26 -24.80
N ALA A 519 2.55 8.37 -25.25
CA ALA A 519 3.14 7.35 -24.41
C ALA A 519 4.11 7.99 -23.39
N ILE A 520 4.39 7.30 -22.27
CA ILE A 520 5.26 7.79 -21.18
C ILE A 520 6.61 8.29 -21.68
N LYS A 521 7.26 7.53 -22.57
CA LYS A 521 8.56 7.89 -23.15
C LYS A 521 8.56 9.25 -23.88
N ASP A 522 7.41 9.65 -24.43
CA ASP A 522 7.24 10.85 -25.25
C ASP A 522 6.72 12.06 -24.44
N CYS A 523 6.29 11.85 -23.20
CA CYS A 523 5.87 12.91 -22.27
C CYS A 523 7.09 13.68 -21.71
N THR A 524 6.92 14.95 -21.37
CA THR A 524 7.89 15.71 -20.57
C THR A 524 7.84 15.28 -19.10
N ASN A 525 8.89 15.57 -18.32
CA ASN A 525 8.87 15.28 -16.87
C ASN A 525 7.74 16.03 -16.16
N GLU A 526 7.37 17.22 -16.63
CA GLU A 526 6.25 18.02 -16.14
C GLU A 526 4.89 17.38 -16.45
N GLU A 527 4.68 16.90 -17.68
CA GLU A 527 3.47 16.15 -18.05
C GLU A 527 3.32 14.88 -17.19
N ILE A 528 4.42 14.17 -16.96
CA ILE A 528 4.43 12.98 -16.11
C ILE A 528 4.15 13.33 -14.65
N TYR A 529 4.74 14.41 -14.11
CA TYR A 529 4.46 14.88 -12.75
C TYR A 529 2.95 15.12 -12.55
N PHE A 530 2.30 15.83 -13.47
CA PHE A 530 0.85 16.09 -13.36
C PHE A 530 0.00 14.83 -13.55
N ALA A 531 0.42 13.89 -14.41
CA ALA A 531 -0.23 12.59 -14.52
C ALA A 531 -0.14 11.79 -13.21
N LEU A 532 1.04 11.77 -12.58
CA LEU A 532 1.26 11.13 -11.29
C LEU A 532 0.50 11.83 -10.16
N LEU A 533 0.39 13.16 -10.19
CA LEU A 533 -0.42 13.94 -9.25
C LEU A 533 -1.89 13.50 -9.32
N GLU A 534 -2.48 13.44 -10.52
CA GLU A 534 -3.87 12.96 -10.73
C GLU A 534 -4.04 11.53 -10.24
N MET A 535 -3.17 10.62 -10.69
CA MET A 535 -3.17 9.21 -10.28
C MET A 535 -3.15 9.06 -8.76
N THR A 536 -2.26 9.80 -8.11
CA THR A 536 -2.06 9.72 -6.66
C THR A 536 -3.26 10.26 -5.89
N LYS A 537 -3.83 11.39 -6.32
CA LYS A 537 -5.03 11.98 -5.68
C LYS A 537 -6.22 11.03 -5.79
N GLU A 538 -6.41 10.40 -6.94
CA GLU A 538 -7.49 9.42 -7.12
C GLU A 538 -7.31 8.18 -6.23
N LEU A 539 -6.10 7.61 -6.18
CA LEU A 539 -5.79 6.48 -5.30
C LEU A 539 -5.89 6.84 -3.81
N ALA A 540 -5.52 8.06 -3.43
CA ALA A 540 -5.66 8.55 -2.07
C ALA A 540 -7.13 8.63 -1.66
N LYS A 541 -8.00 9.11 -2.57
CA LYS A 541 -9.45 9.22 -2.36
C LYS A 541 -10.12 7.88 -2.05
N GLU A 542 -9.67 6.79 -2.66
CA GLU A 542 -10.19 5.44 -2.39
C GLU A 542 -9.98 4.96 -0.94
N LYS A 543 -8.95 5.50 -0.28
CA LYS A 543 -8.58 5.14 1.09
C LYS A 543 -9.08 6.14 2.13
N GLU A 544 -9.80 7.18 1.72
CA GLU A 544 -10.48 8.08 2.65
C GLU A 544 -11.52 7.33 3.48
N SER A 545 -11.59 7.64 4.77
CA SER A 545 -12.56 6.99 5.66
C SER A 545 -13.02 7.90 6.77
N ASN A 546 -14.33 8.14 6.86
CA ASN A 546 -14.92 8.85 8.01
C ASN A 546 -15.38 7.90 9.13
N LYS A 547 -14.92 6.64 9.14
CA LYS A 547 -15.26 5.67 10.17
C LYS A 547 -14.60 6.04 11.51
N GLY A 548 -15.35 5.83 12.60
CA GLY A 548 -14.96 6.14 13.98
C GLY A 548 -15.77 7.30 14.54
N LYS A 549 -16.28 7.15 15.78
CA LYS A 549 -17.09 8.19 16.45
C LYS A 549 -16.24 9.42 16.78
N LYS A 550 -15.10 9.20 17.42
CA LYS A 550 -14.17 10.24 17.84
C LYS A 550 -13.11 10.50 16.77
N LYS A 551 -12.78 11.78 16.54
CA LYS A 551 -11.72 12.25 15.63
C LYS A 551 -10.75 13.13 16.41
N VAL A 552 -9.45 13.02 16.13
CA VAL A 552 -8.45 13.98 16.64
C VAL A 552 -8.27 15.12 15.64
N TYR A 553 -8.16 16.35 16.13
CA TYR A 553 -7.82 17.54 15.36
C TYR A 553 -6.52 18.11 15.91
N TYR A 554 -5.46 18.02 15.11
CA TYR A 554 -4.13 18.51 15.47
C TYR A 554 -3.95 19.93 14.92
N ILE A 555 -4.07 20.95 15.78
CA ILE A 555 -4.02 22.36 15.35
C ILE A 555 -2.60 22.87 15.50
N SER A 556 -1.99 23.33 14.40
CA SER A 556 -0.62 23.84 14.38
C SER A 556 -0.49 25.05 13.45
N ALA A 557 0.27 26.06 13.88
CA ALA A 557 0.58 27.22 13.07
C ALA A 557 1.49 26.92 11.88
N GLU A 558 2.18 25.77 11.89
CA GLU A 558 3.05 25.32 10.79
C GLU A 558 2.94 23.81 10.53
N PHE A 559 3.09 23.44 9.25
CA PHE A 559 3.17 22.08 8.74
C PHE A 559 4.28 21.98 7.69
N LEU A 560 5.49 21.61 8.09
CA LEU A 560 6.63 21.48 7.17
C LEU A 560 6.58 20.12 6.45
N ILE A 561 5.57 19.92 5.59
CA ILE A 561 5.24 18.62 4.97
C ILE A 561 6.27 18.15 3.94
N GLY A 562 6.96 19.08 3.25
CA GLY A 562 7.87 18.77 2.14
C GLY A 562 7.11 18.31 0.89
N LYS A 563 7.85 18.02 -0.19
CA LYS A 563 7.29 17.40 -1.41
C LYS A 563 6.52 16.13 -1.08
N LEU A 564 5.36 15.93 -1.70
CA LEU A 564 4.38 14.90 -1.35
C LEU A 564 4.37 13.72 -2.32
N LEU A 565 4.80 13.87 -3.57
CA LEU A 565 4.67 12.83 -4.60
C LEU A 565 5.20 11.48 -4.13
N SER A 566 6.51 11.40 -3.84
CA SER A 566 7.17 10.15 -3.44
C SER A 566 6.59 9.60 -2.14
N ASN A 567 6.30 10.48 -1.18
CA ASN A 567 5.72 10.08 0.10
C ASN A 567 4.36 9.41 -0.10
N ASN A 568 3.53 9.98 -0.97
CA ASN A 568 2.22 9.43 -1.28
C ASN A 568 2.33 8.12 -2.08
N LEU A 569 3.21 8.03 -3.07
CA LEU A 569 3.44 6.79 -3.82
C LEU A 569 3.94 5.65 -2.91
N ILE A 570 4.83 5.96 -1.96
CA ILE A 570 5.32 5.00 -0.96
C ILE A 570 4.18 4.56 -0.05
N ASN A 571 3.39 5.51 0.45
CA ASN A 571 2.28 5.22 1.36
C ASN A 571 1.16 4.42 0.67
N LEU A 572 0.94 4.64 -0.62
CA LEU A 572 -0.02 3.89 -1.43
C LEU A 572 0.50 2.49 -1.83
N GLY A 573 1.79 2.22 -1.69
CA GLY A 573 2.41 0.94 -2.03
C GLY A 573 2.61 0.74 -3.53
N ILE A 574 2.93 1.83 -4.24
CA ILE A 574 3.10 1.83 -5.71
C ILE A 574 4.39 2.52 -6.18
N PHE A 575 5.20 3.06 -5.29
CA PHE A 575 6.45 3.76 -5.64
C PHE A 575 7.37 2.91 -6.52
N ASP A 576 7.67 1.67 -6.12
CA ASP A 576 8.57 0.79 -6.88
C ASP A 576 8.00 0.46 -8.26
N THR A 577 6.70 0.18 -8.36
CA THR A 577 6.01 -0.09 -9.63
C THR A 577 6.09 1.12 -10.58
N VAL A 578 5.84 2.33 -10.07
CA VAL A 578 5.93 3.56 -10.87
C VAL A 578 7.36 3.83 -11.30
N LYS A 579 8.33 3.63 -10.39
CA LYS A 579 9.76 3.79 -10.68
C LYS A 579 10.20 2.86 -11.79
N GLU A 580 9.86 1.57 -11.72
CA GLU A 580 10.16 0.57 -12.76
C GLU A 580 9.52 0.93 -14.10
N GLU A 581 8.25 1.38 -14.10
CA GLU A 581 7.55 1.80 -15.33
C GLU A 581 8.21 3.02 -15.99
N LEU A 582 8.63 4.01 -15.19
CA LEU A 582 9.36 5.18 -15.67
C LEU A 582 10.73 4.80 -16.22
N GLU A 583 11.50 3.98 -15.50
CA GLU A 583 12.83 3.53 -15.92
C GLU A 583 12.77 2.74 -17.24
N ALA A 584 11.77 1.86 -17.39
CA ALA A 584 11.51 1.13 -18.64
C ALA A 584 11.21 2.06 -19.84
N ASN A 585 10.76 3.29 -19.58
CA ASN A 585 10.49 4.32 -20.57
C ASN A 585 11.59 5.40 -20.65
N GLY A 586 12.76 5.16 -20.04
CA GLY A 586 13.90 6.08 -20.06
C GLY A 586 13.69 7.35 -19.24
N LYS A 587 12.84 7.30 -18.20
CA LYS A 587 12.52 8.41 -17.30
C LYS A 587 13.00 8.12 -15.88
N SER A 588 13.40 9.15 -15.16
CA SER A 588 13.82 9.05 -13.75
C SER A 588 12.77 9.68 -12.85
N ILE A 589 12.22 8.90 -11.92
CA ILE A 589 11.27 9.42 -10.91
C ILE A 589 11.88 10.56 -10.10
N TYR A 590 13.19 10.49 -9.82
CA TYR A 590 13.90 11.52 -9.06
C TYR A 590 14.04 12.85 -9.80
N GLU A 591 14.07 12.83 -11.14
CA GLU A 591 14.05 14.07 -11.93
C GLU A 591 12.64 14.65 -12.01
N ILE A 592 11.61 13.79 -12.06
CA ILE A 592 10.20 14.19 -12.08
C ILE A 592 9.79 14.80 -10.73
N GLU A 593 10.29 14.26 -9.63
CA GLU A 593 10.11 14.82 -8.28
C GLU A 593 10.65 16.26 -8.15
N GLU A 594 11.63 16.66 -8.98
CA GLU A 594 12.16 18.03 -8.98
C GLU A 594 11.24 19.04 -9.67
N VAL A 595 10.19 18.60 -10.37
CA VAL A 595 9.13 19.48 -10.88
C VAL A 595 8.25 20.00 -9.74
N GLU A 596 8.03 19.21 -8.69
CA GLU A 596 7.13 19.57 -7.60
C GLU A 596 7.64 20.77 -6.78
N PRO A 597 6.88 21.88 -6.68
CA PRO A 597 7.20 22.93 -5.73
C PRO A 597 6.98 22.43 -4.29
N GLU A 598 7.99 22.56 -3.43
CA GLU A 598 7.88 22.16 -2.02
C GLU A 598 6.89 23.09 -1.29
N PRO A 599 5.82 22.57 -0.66
CA PRO A 599 4.87 23.41 0.06
C PRO A 599 5.51 24.26 1.17
N SER A 600 5.40 25.58 1.06
CA SER A 600 5.98 26.54 2.00
C SER A 600 5.12 26.74 3.24
N LEU A 601 4.73 25.64 3.90
CA LEU A 601 3.75 25.64 5.00
C LEU A 601 4.37 25.57 6.40
N GLY A 602 5.70 25.55 6.50
CA GLY A 602 6.40 25.48 7.79
C GLY A 602 7.81 26.04 7.77
N ASN A 603 8.45 26.04 8.94
CA ASN A 603 9.78 26.58 9.18
C ASN A 603 10.70 25.52 9.82
N GLY A 604 10.30 24.98 10.97
CA GLY A 604 11.23 24.33 11.90
C GLY A 604 10.85 22.93 12.35
N GLY A 605 11.40 22.55 13.50
CA GLY A 605 11.16 21.25 14.13
C GLY A 605 9.71 21.01 14.51
N LEU A 606 8.98 22.06 14.93
CA LEU A 606 7.57 22.01 15.29
C LEU A 606 6.72 21.65 14.06
N GLY A 607 6.88 22.40 12.95
CA GLY A 607 6.17 22.09 11.70
C GLY A 607 6.53 20.73 11.12
N ARG A 608 7.79 20.29 11.24
CA ARG A 608 8.19 18.97 10.76
C ARG A 608 7.63 17.84 11.61
N LEU A 609 7.51 18.06 12.92
CA LEU A 609 6.87 17.12 13.85
C LEU A 609 5.39 16.97 13.52
N ALA A 610 4.66 18.08 13.37
CA ALA A 610 3.25 18.07 12.97
C ALA A 610 3.04 17.26 11.68
N ALA A 611 3.93 17.45 10.69
CA ALA A 611 3.91 16.67 9.46
C ALA A 611 4.24 15.17 9.65
N CYS A 612 5.16 14.79 10.55
CA CYS A 612 5.41 13.38 10.88
C CYS A 612 4.23 12.75 11.63
N PHE A 613 3.55 13.53 12.47
CA PHE A 613 2.42 13.09 13.29
C PHE A 613 1.19 12.77 12.43
N ILE A 614 0.78 13.65 11.52
CA ILE A 614 -0.35 13.38 10.63
C ILE A 614 -0.09 12.19 9.69
N ASP A 615 1.15 12.01 9.20
CA ASP A 615 1.55 10.83 8.41
C ASP A 615 1.45 9.54 9.23
N SER A 616 1.81 9.59 10.51
CA SER A 616 1.74 8.44 11.42
C SER A 616 0.32 8.13 11.89
N MET A 617 -0.52 9.15 12.10
CA MET A 617 -1.95 8.97 12.36
C MET A 617 -2.61 8.19 11.21
N ALA A 618 -2.37 8.62 9.97
CA ALA A 618 -2.88 7.93 8.79
C ALA A 618 -2.32 6.51 8.67
N SER A 619 -1.00 6.33 8.86
CA SER A 619 -0.33 5.01 8.78
C SER A 619 -0.84 4.01 9.82
N LEU A 620 -1.19 4.47 11.02
CA LEU A 620 -1.79 3.65 12.09
C LEU A 620 -3.30 3.44 11.94
N GLY A 621 -3.94 4.04 10.93
CA GLY A 621 -5.39 3.90 10.71
C GLY A 621 -6.24 4.78 11.63
N LEU A 622 -5.65 5.76 12.31
CA LEU A 622 -6.34 6.64 13.26
C LEU A 622 -7.13 7.73 12.53
N ASN A 623 -8.33 8.03 13.04
CA ASN A 623 -9.17 9.10 12.54
C ASN A 623 -8.67 10.45 13.06
N GLY A 624 -7.82 11.12 12.29
CA GLY A 624 -7.13 12.32 12.76
C GLY A 624 -6.64 13.24 11.66
N ASP A 625 -7.04 14.50 11.72
CA ASP A 625 -6.72 15.51 10.71
C ASP A 625 -5.92 16.67 11.30
N GLY A 626 -5.10 17.30 10.46
CA GLY A 626 -4.36 18.51 10.79
C GLY A 626 -5.17 19.76 10.47
N ILE A 627 -5.00 20.84 11.25
CA ILE A 627 -5.58 22.16 10.96
C ILE A 627 -4.48 23.23 11.03
N GLY A 628 -4.33 24.01 9.96
CA GLY A 628 -3.38 25.11 9.85
C GLY A 628 -3.83 26.22 8.90
N LEU A 629 -2.89 27.05 8.44
CA LEU A 629 -3.11 28.11 7.46
C LEU A 629 -2.41 27.81 6.13
N ASN A 630 -3.02 28.24 5.03
CA ASN A 630 -2.46 28.12 3.69
C ASN A 630 -1.52 29.30 3.39
N TYR A 631 -0.26 29.22 3.80
CA TYR A 631 0.69 30.33 3.55
C TYR A 631 1.16 30.38 2.10
N HIS A 632 1.04 31.52 1.44
CA HIS A 632 1.42 31.69 0.03
C HIS A 632 2.94 31.72 -0.18
N MET A 633 3.67 32.35 0.74
CA MET A 633 5.12 32.59 0.64
C MET A 633 5.94 31.89 1.73
N GLY A 634 5.27 31.17 2.64
CA GLY A 634 5.87 30.55 3.83
C GLY A 634 6.68 31.52 4.67
N LEU A 635 7.84 31.08 5.16
CA LEU A 635 8.74 31.94 5.94
C LEU A 635 9.47 32.94 5.02
N PHE A 636 10.35 32.42 4.16
CA PHE A 636 11.03 33.09 3.05
C PHE A 636 11.96 32.11 2.33
N LYS A 637 12.37 32.43 1.11
CA LYS A 637 13.45 31.76 0.37
C LYS A 637 14.76 32.45 0.76
N GLN A 638 15.70 31.66 1.26
CA GLN A 638 17.02 32.17 1.65
C GLN A 638 17.92 32.21 0.43
N VAL A 639 18.57 33.35 0.18
CA VAL A 639 19.62 33.47 -0.82
C VAL A 639 20.83 34.10 -0.16
N PHE A 640 22.04 33.72 -0.57
CA PHE A 640 23.26 34.36 -0.11
C PHE A 640 23.74 35.41 -1.12
N GLU A 641 23.88 36.65 -0.67
CA GLU A 641 24.38 37.77 -1.46
C GLU A 641 25.43 38.53 -0.65
N ASN A 642 26.63 38.73 -1.19
CA ASN A 642 27.76 39.39 -0.51
C ASN A 642 28.06 38.84 0.90
N HIS A 643 28.01 37.51 1.06
CA HIS A 643 28.16 36.82 2.34
C HIS A 643 27.06 37.12 3.37
N PHE A 644 25.90 37.65 2.97
CA PHE A 644 24.75 37.85 3.86
C PHE A 644 23.59 36.97 3.46
N GLN A 645 22.78 36.59 4.45
CA GLN A 645 21.44 36.09 4.21
C GLN A 645 20.55 37.22 3.67
N LYS A 646 19.95 36.99 2.52
CA LYS A 646 18.85 37.77 1.95
C LYS A 646 17.57 36.95 1.93
N GLU A 647 16.48 37.56 2.36
CA GLU A 647 15.16 36.98 2.38
C GLU A 647 14.38 37.39 1.12
N THR A 648 13.95 36.43 0.30
CA THR A 648 13.07 36.68 -0.85
C THR A 648 11.76 35.89 -0.71
N PRO A 649 10.69 36.24 -1.44
CA PRO A 649 9.44 35.48 -1.41
C PRO A 649 9.66 34.01 -1.84
N ASN A 650 8.85 33.08 -1.31
CA ASN A 650 8.94 31.65 -1.62
C ASN A 650 7.58 31.07 -2.08
N PRO A 651 7.06 31.51 -3.23
CA PRO A 651 5.80 31.03 -3.77
C PRO A 651 5.89 29.53 -4.09
N TRP A 652 4.79 28.81 -3.87
CA TRP A 652 4.70 27.36 -4.13
C TRP A 652 3.34 26.91 -4.67
N ILE A 653 2.31 27.75 -4.57
CA ILE A 653 0.94 27.41 -4.99
C ILE A 653 0.84 27.53 -6.50
N GLU A 654 0.44 26.44 -7.14
CA GLU A 654 0.18 26.34 -8.58
C GLU A 654 -1.29 25.98 -8.84
N GLU A 655 -1.78 26.26 -10.05
CA GLU A 655 -3.15 25.94 -10.47
C GLU A 655 -3.46 24.45 -10.32
N LYS A 656 -2.50 23.59 -10.67
CA LYS A 656 -2.55 22.14 -10.44
C LYS A 656 -1.60 21.79 -9.31
N SER A 657 -2.13 21.44 -8.15
CA SER A 657 -1.32 21.06 -6.99
C SER A 657 -2.04 20.03 -6.12
N TRP A 658 -1.38 19.65 -5.02
CA TRP A 658 -1.97 18.82 -3.97
C TRP A 658 -3.12 19.52 -3.24
N LEU A 659 -3.18 20.86 -3.29
CA LEU A 659 -4.28 21.63 -2.70
C LEU A 659 -5.58 21.32 -3.44
N THR A 660 -6.61 21.02 -2.66
CA THR A 660 -7.98 20.86 -3.15
C THR A 660 -8.83 21.96 -2.52
N LYS A 661 -9.18 22.96 -3.32
CA LYS A 661 -10.09 24.03 -2.89
C LYS A 661 -11.47 23.45 -2.62
N THR A 662 -12.06 23.75 -1.47
CA THR A 662 -13.39 23.27 -1.08
C THR A 662 -14.45 24.38 -1.15
N ASP A 663 -15.72 23.98 -1.11
CA ASP A 663 -16.84 24.93 -1.01
C ASP A 663 -17.07 25.43 0.43
N VAL A 664 -16.33 24.92 1.42
CA VAL A 664 -16.49 25.31 2.83
C VAL A 664 -15.90 26.69 3.06
N THR A 665 -16.73 27.59 3.58
CA THR A 665 -16.33 28.94 3.98
C THR A 665 -16.92 29.36 5.31
N TYR A 666 -16.19 30.19 6.04
CA TYR A 666 -16.65 30.80 7.28
C TYR A 666 -16.43 32.31 7.27
N ASP A 667 -17.43 33.06 7.74
CA ASP A 667 -17.26 34.49 8.02
C ASP A 667 -16.59 34.66 9.38
N ILE A 668 -15.37 35.20 9.37
CA ILE A 668 -14.54 35.40 10.56
C ILE A 668 -14.55 36.88 10.90
N GLN A 669 -15.15 37.19 12.04
CA GLN A 669 -15.31 38.55 12.53
C GLN A 669 -14.11 38.95 13.39
N PHE A 670 -13.52 40.10 13.06
CA PHE A 670 -12.56 40.83 13.87
C PHE A 670 -13.18 42.14 14.36
N ASN A 671 -12.41 42.94 15.10
CA ASN A 671 -12.84 44.28 15.46
C ASN A 671 -12.98 45.18 14.22
N GLY A 672 -14.20 45.60 13.92
CA GLY A 672 -14.49 46.58 12.85
C GLY A 672 -14.55 46.04 11.42
N PHE A 673 -14.19 44.77 11.17
CA PHE A 673 -14.30 44.14 9.86
C PHE A 673 -14.43 42.60 9.95
N SER A 674 -14.81 41.98 8.84
CA SER A 674 -14.85 40.52 8.70
C SER A 674 -14.12 40.08 7.44
N VAL A 675 -13.55 38.88 7.47
CA VAL A 675 -12.98 38.21 6.29
C VAL A 675 -13.76 36.93 6.01
N LYS A 676 -13.78 36.51 4.75
CA LYS A 676 -14.29 35.19 4.38
C LYS A 676 -13.13 34.20 4.34
N SER A 677 -13.14 33.26 5.28
CA SER A 677 -12.18 32.17 5.31
C SER A 677 -12.63 31.04 4.39
N ARG A 678 -11.70 30.45 3.63
CA ARG A 678 -11.90 29.36 2.68
C ARG A 678 -11.04 28.17 3.10
N LEU A 679 -11.60 26.97 3.06
CA LEU A 679 -10.87 25.73 3.35
C LEU A 679 -10.24 25.13 2.08
N TYR A 680 -8.98 24.75 2.20
CA TYR A 680 -8.22 23.95 1.24
C TYR A 680 -7.72 22.68 1.92
N ASP A 681 -7.84 21.54 1.24
CA ASP A 681 -7.39 20.26 1.76
C ASP A 681 -6.15 19.75 1.03
N ILE A 682 -5.25 19.12 1.80
CA ILE A 682 -4.21 18.22 1.28
C ILE A 682 -4.48 16.81 1.81
N ASP A 683 -4.40 15.81 0.93
CA ASP A 683 -4.50 14.41 1.29
C ASP A 683 -3.25 13.94 2.04
N VAL A 684 -3.45 13.33 3.21
CA VAL A 684 -2.39 12.73 4.03
C VAL A 684 -2.56 11.22 3.99
N THR A 685 -1.84 10.59 3.07
CA THR A 685 -1.89 9.13 2.88
C THR A 685 -1.12 8.40 3.98
N GLY A 686 -1.65 7.27 4.46
CA GLY A 686 -0.97 6.38 5.43
C GLY A 686 -0.36 5.15 4.78
N TYR A 687 0.79 4.70 5.27
CA TYR A 687 1.51 3.54 4.72
C TYR A 687 0.66 2.26 4.70
N ASN A 688 0.21 1.87 3.51
CA ASN A 688 -0.74 0.78 3.25
C ASN A 688 -2.03 0.86 4.08
N ASN A 689 -2.47 2.08 4.42
CA ASN A 689 -3.61 2.31 5.30
C ASN A 689 -4.51 3.44 4.76
N ARG A 690 -5.32 4.07 5.63
CA ARG A 690 -6.28 5.13 5.28
C ARG A 690 -5.61 6.43 4.80
N THR A 691 -6.43 7.30 4.19
CA THR A 691 -6.11 8.70 3.88
C THR A 691 -6.86 9.63 4.82
N ASN A 692 -6.13 10.54 5.46
CA ASN A 692 -6.63 11.64 6.30
C ASN A 692 -6.48 12.97 5.57
N LYS A 693 -6.85 14.08 6.23
CA LYS A 693 -6.75 15.43 5.66
C LYS A 693 -5.84 16.33 6.48
N LEU A 694 -5.16 17.23 5.77
CA LEU A 694 -4.61 18.46 6.33
C LEU A 694 -5.48 19.62 5.82
N HIS A 695 -6.23 20.21 6.74
CA HIS A 695 -7.10 21.36 6.50
C HIS A 695 -6.30 22.65 6.62
N LEU A 696 -6.23 23.42 5.55
CA LEU A 696 -5.52 24.69 5.47
C LEU A 696 -6.52 25.81 5.21
N PHE A 697 -6.62 26.74 6.14
CA PHE A 697 -7.49 27.89 5.99
C PHE A 697 -6.78 29.07 5.36
N ASP A 698 -7.49 29.73 4.47
CA ASP A 698 -7.06 30.93 3.75
C ASP A 698 -8.12 32.02 3.82
N ILE A 699 -7.81 33.24 3.39
CA ILE A 699 -8.79 34.31 3.16
C ILE A 699 -9.00 34.50 1.65
N GLU A 700 -10.24 34.75 1.23
CA GLU A 700 -10.53 34.95 -0.20
C GLU A 700 -9.94 36.24 -0.78
N SER A 701 -9.59 37.18 0.09
CA SER A 701 -9.10 38.51 -0.26
C SER A 701 -7.57 38.63 -0.26
N VAL A 702 -6.84 37.53 -0.08
CA VAL A 702 -5.36 37.53 -0.13
C VAL A 702 -4.85 38.12 -1.45
N ASP A 703 -3.84 39.00 -1.36
CA ASP A 703 -3.27 39.72 -2.51
C ASP A 703 -1.74 39.62 -2.50
N ASP A 704 -1.21 38.67 -3.27
CA ASP A 704 0.23 38.42 -3.39
C ASP A 704 0.99 39.61 -4.00
N SER A 705 0.30 40.52 -4.71
CA SER A 705 0.92 41.71 -5.31
C SER A 705 1.38 42.77 -4.30
N LEU A 706 0.96 42.63 -3.03
CA LEU A 706 1.42 43.47 -1.92
C LEU A 706 2.89 43.22 -1.54
N VAL A 707 3.44 42.06 -1.91
CA VAL A 707 4.79 41.66 -1.55
C VAL A 707 5.79 42.26 -2.53
N ASN A 708 6.81 42.94 -2.02
CA ASN A 708 7.91 43.42 -2.85
C ASN A 708 8.66 42.22 -3.49
N PRO A 709 8.88 42.16 -4.81
CA PRO A 709 9.55 41.02 -5.45
C PRO A 709 11.02 40.81 -5.00
N ASP A 710 11.71 41.86 -4.58
CA ASP A 710 13.15 41.83 -4.25
C ASP A 710 13.42 41.51 -2.76
N ASN A 711 12.39 41.51 -1.91
CA ASN A 711 12.49 41.25 -0.47
C ASN A 711 11.16 40.68 0.09
N ILE A 712 10.96 40.72 1.41
CA ILE A 712 9.73 40.20 2.05
C ILE A 712 8.88 41.31 2.71
N ASN A 713 9.11 42.58 2.36
CA ASN A 713 8.36 43.70 2.93
C ASN A 713 6.97 43.81 2.27
N PHE A 714 5.97 44.04 3.11
CA PHE A 714 4.59 44.33 2.74
C PHE A 714 3.95 45.18 3.85
N ASP A 715 2.81 45.83 3.56
CA ASP A 715 2.05 46.56 4.57
C ASP A 715 1.37 45.59 5.55
N LYS A 716 1.92 45.46 6.76
CA LYS A 716 1.39 44.58 7.82
C LYS A 716 0.00 45.01 8.31
N SER A 717 -0.39 46.27 8.11
CA SER A 717 -1.68 46.81 8.58
C SER A 717 -2.87 46.45 7.68
N ASP A 718 -2.61 46.05 6.43
CA ASP A 718 -3.63 45.62 5.47
C ASP A 718 -4.04 44.16 5.67
N VAL A 719 -4.53 43.86 6.87
CA VAL A 719 -4.90 42.52 7.33
C VAL A 719 -5.94 41.87 6.40
N TYR A 720 -6.80 42.67 5.77
CA TYR A 720 -7.80 42.16 4.83
C TYR A 720 -7.18 41.47 3.61
N ARG A 721 -5.94 41.81 3.24
CA ARG A 721 -5.28 41.28 2.04
C ARG A 721 -3.99 40.51 2.31
N ASN A 722 -3.43 40.57 3.53
CA ASN A 722 -2.11 40.01 3.81
C ASN A 722 -2.09 38.77 4.73
N LEU A 723 -3.24 38.38 5.30
CA LEU A 723 -3.29 37.54 6.50
C LEU A 723 -2.59 36.18 6.36
N THR A 724 -2.65 35.59 5.19
CA THR A 724 -2.07 34.27 4.85
C THR A 724 -0.88 34.37 3.90
N LEU A 725 -0.29 35.57 3.71
CA LEU A 725 0.89 35.71 2.84
C LEU A 725 2.12 34.98 3.41
N PHE A 726 2.50 35.28 4.66
CA PHE A 726 3.72 34.78 5.28
C PHE A 726 3.45 34.02 6.58
N LEU A 727 4.18 32.93 6.78
CA LEU A 727 4.33 32.26 8.07
C LEU A 727 5.27 33.09 8.94
N TYR A 728 4.84 33.38 10.17
CA TYR A 728 5.65 34.12 11.14
C TYR A 728 6.18 35.45 10.58
N PRO A 729 5.29 36.35 10.13
CA PRO A 729 5.71 37.67 9.69
C PRO A 729 6.51 38.35 10.80
N ASP A 730 7.46 39.18 10.39
CA ASP A 730 8.32 39.92 11.31
C ASP A 730 7.47 40.69 12.35
N ASP A 731 7.75 40.44 13.62
CA ASP A 731 7.02 40.89 14.80
C ASP A 731 7.87 41.84 15.67
N SER A 732 8.91 42.45 15.09
CA SER A 732 9.73 43.47 15.74
C SER A 732 8.99 44.79 16.02
N ASP A 733 7.81 44.99 15.41
CA ASP A 733 6.95 46.16 15.61
C ASP A 733 5.52 45.77 16.05
N GLU A 734 4.75 46.77 16.45
CA GLU A 734 3.37 46.56 16.92
C GLU A 734 2.46 45.98 15.83
N ALA A 735 2.64 46.41 14.58
CA ALA A 735 1.81 45.94 13.46
C ALA A 735 2.02 44.43 13.20
N GLY A 736 3.26 43.95 13.26
CA GLY A 736 3.60 42.54 13.19
C GLY A 736 3.01 41.73 14.33
N ASN A 737 3.13 42.22 15.56
CA ASN A 737 2.52 41.59 16.75
C ASN A 737 1.00 41.42 16.59
N LEU A 738 0.30 42.46 16.12
CA LEU A 738 -1.14 42.37 15.86
C LEU A 738 -1.46 41.36 14.75
N LEU A 739 -0.69 41.37 13.65
CA LEU A 739 -0.87 40.45 12.53
C LEU A 739 -0.74 38.98 12.97
N ARG A 740 0.20 38.65 13.88
CA ARG A 740 0.30 37.31 14.49
C ARG A 740 -0.99 36.89 15.20
N ILE A 741 -1.60 37.78 15.98
CA ILE A 741 -2.87 37.51 16.68
C ILE A 741 -4.00 37.30 15.65
N TYR A 742 -4.06 38.11 14.59
CA TYR A 742 -5.03 37.92 13.50
C TYR A 742 -4.88 36.53 12.86
N GLN A 743 -3.65 36.08 12.59
CA GLN A 743 -3.37 34.76 12.00
C GLN A 743 -3.83 33.63 12.92
N GLN A 744 -3.42 33.68 14.18
CA GLN A 744 -3.80 32.67 15.18
C GLN A 744 -5.32 32.59 15.33
N TYR A 745 -6.00 33.74 15.40
CA TYR A 745 -7.45 33.74 15.53
C TYR A 745 -8.16 33.23 14.27
N LEU A 746 -7.70 33.60 13.06
CA LEU A 746 -8.24 33.04 11.81
C LEU A 746 -8.18 31.51 11.84
N MET A 747 -7.01 30.95 12.17
CA MET A 747 -6.78 29.50 12.22
C MET A 747 -7.74 28.82 13.20
N VAL A 748 -7.83 29.29 14.43
CA VAL A 748 -8.66 28.64 15.45
C VAL A 748 -10.15 28.89 15.26
N ALA A 749 -10.56 30.06 14.76
CA ALA A 749 -11.96 30.38 14.53
C ALA A 749 -12.56 29.60 13.36
N SER A 750 -11.79 29.43 12.29
CA SER A 750 -12.18 28.56 11.17
C SER A 750 -12.12 27.08 11.58
N GLY A 751 -11.06 26.67 12.26
CA GLY A 751 -10.91 25.28 12.74
C GLY A 751 -12.00 24.85 13.72
N ALA A 752 -12.36 25.70 14.69
CA ALA A 752 -13.41 25.40 15.67
C ALA A 752 -14.79 25.23 15.00
N ARG A 753 -15.10 26.03 13.98
CA ARG A 753 -16.34 25.88 13.20
C ARG A 753 -16.37 24.58 12.41
N LEU A 754 -15.27 24.24 11.72
CA LEU A 754 -15.13 22.96 11.03
C LEU A 754 -15.36 21.77 11.98
N ILE A 755 -14.73 21.81 13.16
CA ILE A 755 -14.89 20.76 14.17
C ILE A 755 -16.35 20.61 14.60
N ILE A 756 -17.04 21.72 14.88
CA ILE A 756 -18.45 21.72 15.26
C ILE A 756 -19.32 21.16 14.14
N ASP A 757 -19.12 21.60 12.90
CA ASP A 757 -19.88 21.15 11.73
C ASP A 757 -19.71 19.65 11.49
N GLU A 758 -18.48 19.13 11.54
CA GLU A 758 -18.20 17.71 11.40
C GLU A 758 -18.82 16.87 12.53
N CYS A 759 -18.75 17.37 13.78
CA CYS A 759 -19.34 16.66 14.91
C CYS A 759 -20.87 16.61 14.80
N LYS A 760 -21.51 17.73 14.42
CA LYS A 760 -22.96 17.78 14.14
C LYS A 760 -23.34 16.82 13.02
N ALA A 761 -22.59 16.79 11.93
CA ALA A 761 -22.81 15.87 10.82
C ALA A 761 -22.71 14.39 11.25
N LYS A 762 -21.94 14.08 12.30
CA LYS A 762 -21.83 12.75 12.92
C LYS A 762 -22.88 12.48 14.01
N GLY A 763 -23.78 13.42 14.29
CA GLY A 763 -24.87 13.26 15.26
C GLY A 763 -24.60 13.77 16.66
N SER A 764 -23.48 14.49 16.89
CA SER A 764 -23.21 15.18 18.16
C SER A 764 -24.28 16.24 18.43
N ASN A 765 -24.77 16.31 19.67
CA ASN A 765 -25.64 17.40 20.14
C ASN A 765 -24.84 18.56 20.75
N LEU A 766 -23.50 18.48 20.70
CA LEU A 766 -22.52 19.44 21.22
C LEU A 766 -22.32 19.40 22.74
N HIS A 767 -23.30 18.97 23.52
CA HIS A 767 -23.09 18.65 24.94
C HIS A 767 -22.12 17.47 25.10
N ASP A 768 -22.11 16.57 24.12
CA ASP A 768 -21.24 15.40 24.01
C ASP A 768 -20.02 15.61 23.09
N LEU A 769 -19.64 16.86 22.78
CA LEU A 769 -18.57 17.18 21.82
C LEU A 769 -17.26 16.42 22.09
N TYR A 770 -16.87 16.26 23.37
CA TYR A 770 -15.66 15.56 23.79
C TYR A 770 -15.66 14.04 23.49
N GLU A 771 -16.83 13.47 23.17
CA GLU A 771 -16.96 12.09 22.68
C GLU A 771 -16.74 11.97 21.17
N TYR A 772 -16.82 13.08 20.43
CA TYR A 772 -16.65 13.15 18.98
C TYR A 772 -15.35 13.83 18.56
N ALA A 773 -14.78 14.70 19.39
CA ALA A 773 -13.56 15.44 19.11
C ALA A 773 -12.53 15.30 20.24
N ALA A 774 -11.27 15.13 19.88
CA ALA A 774 -10.11 15.47 20.69
C ALA A 774 -9.32 16.55 19.97
N ILE A 775 -9.03 17.67 20.62
CA ILE A 775 -8.28 18.78 20.02
C ILE A 775 -6.89 18.81 20.65
N GLN A 776 -5.86 18.63 19.84
CA GLN A 776 -4.47 18.79 20.27
C GLN A 776 -3.98 20.18 19.89
N ILE A 777 -3.64 20.98 20.89
CA ILE A 777 -3.07 22.31 20.78
C ILE A 777 -1.54 22.14 20.76
N ASN A 778 -0.93 22.45 19.61
CA ASN A 778 0.50 22.31 19.37
C ASN A 778 1.23 23.63 19.67
N ASP A 779 1.86 23.72 20.84
CA ASP A 779 2.40 24.97 21.40
C ASP A 779 1.29 26.03 21.66
N THR A 780 1.62 27.28 21.95
CA THR A 780 0.63 28.32 22.34
C THR A 780 -0.11 29.00 21.18
N HIS A 781 0.35 28.82 19.95
CA HIS A 781 -0.27 29.47 18.78
C HIS A 781 -1.79 29.23 18.65
N PRO A 782 -2.33 28.03 18.94
CA PRO A 782 -3.75 27.75 18.84
C PRO A 782 -4.53 27.91 20.16
N SER A 783 -3.96 28.46 21.24
CA SER A 783 -4.62 28.54 22.56
C SER A 783 -5.97 29.24 22.52
N MET A 784 -6.16 30.21 21.60
CA MET A 784 -7.44 30.91 21.41
C MET A 784 -8.60 29.99 20.96
N VAL A 785 -8.34 28.73 20.60
CA VAL A 785 -9.39 27.73 20.34
C VAL A 785 -10.27 27.48 21.57
N ILE A 786 -9.70 27.60 22.78
CA ILE A 786 -10.42 27.41 24.04
C ILE A 786 -11.53 28.46 24.20
N PRO A 787 -11.23 29.78 24.25
CA PRO A 787 -12.26 30.81 24.38
C PRO A 787 -13.18 30.88 23.15
N GLU A 788 -12.70 30.55 21.95
CA GLU A 788 -13.55 30.56 20.75
C GLU A 788 -14.57 29.41 20.74
N LEU A 789 -14.20 28.20 21.14
CA LEU A 789 -15.17 27.10 21.29
C LEU A 789 -16.22 27.44 22.34
N ILE A 790 -15.83 28.01 23.48
CA ILE A 790 -16.79 28.46 24.50
C ILE A 790 -17.77 29.48 23.89
N ARG A 791 -17.27 30.45 23.12
CA ARG A 791 -18.12 31.43 22.43
C ARG A 791 -19.09 30.77 21.45
N LEU A 792 -18.61 29.83 20.64
CA LEU A 792 -19.44 29.14 19.65
C LEU A 792 -20.50 28.26 20.32
N LEU A 793 -20.15 27.52 21.37
CA LEU A 793 -21.11 26.73 22.15
C LEU A 793 -22.18 27.62 22.82
N ASN A 794 -21.78 28.77 23.36
CA ASN A 794 -22.73 29.77 23.88
C ASN A 794 -23.72 30.25 22.80
N ASN A 795 -23.26 30.48 21.57
CA ASN A 795 -24.12 30.87 20.45
C ASN A 795 -25.11 29.76 20.04
N GLU A 796 -24.74 28.50 20.27
CA GLU A 796 -25.59 27.32 20.07
C GLU A 796 -26.57 27.08 21.24
N GLY A 797 -26.57 27.96 22.26
CA GLY A 797 -27.49 27.93 23.39
C GLY A 797 -26.99 27.13 24.60
N ILE A 798 -25.74 26.66 24.59
CA ILE A 798 -25.13 25.98 25.75
C ILE A 798 -24.70 27.03 26.79
N GLY A 799 -24.98 26.79 28.06
CA GLY A 799 -24.60 27.71 29.13
C GLY A 799 -23.08 27.78 29.31
N THR A 800 -22.54 28.94 29.70
CA THR A 800 -21.08 29.16 29.77
C THR A 800 -20.36 28.19 30.72
N ASP A 801 -20.96 27.84 31.86
CA ASP A 801 -20.37 26.86 32.79
C ASP A 801 -20.21 25.48 32.13
N GLU A 802 -21.23 25.04 31.41
CA GLU A 802 -21.22 23.77 30.68
C GLU A 802 -20.26 23.81 29.49
N ALA A 803 -20.25 24.91 28.73
CA ALA A 803 -19.33 25.10 27.61
C ALA A 803 -17.86 25.01 28.05
N VAL A 804 -17.50 25.61 29.19
CA VAL A 804 -16.16 25.50 29.78
C VAL A 804 -15.83 24.05 30.16
N GLU A 805 -16.77 23.30 30.72
CA GLU A 805 -16.57 21.88 31.06
C GLU A 805 -16.35 21.03 29.80
N ILE A 806 -17.16 21.22 28.77
CA ILE A 806 -17.04 20.52 27.48
C ILE A 806 -15.67 20.78 26.87
N VAL A 807 -15.25 22.05 26.78
CA VAL A 807 -13.96 22.43 26.20
C VAL A 807 -12.80 21.86 27.00
N THR A 808 -12.89 21.88 28.34
CA THR A 808 -11.87 21.29 29.22
C THR A 808 -11.67 19.79 28.94
N LYS A 809 -12.75 19.06 28.62
CA LYS A 809 -12.69 17.63 28.25
C LYS A 809 -12.29 17.38 26.79
N THR A 810 -12.28 18.41 25.95
CA THR A 810 -12.03 18.30 24.51
C THR A 810 -10.59 18.65 24.13
N CYS A 811 -9.97 19.63 24.80
CA CYS A 811 -8.66 20.17 24.45
C CYS A 811 -7.50 19.56 25.27
N ALA A 812 -6.37 19.29 24.62
CA ALA A 812 -5.11 18.87 25.22
C ALA A 812 -3.96 19.75 24.70
N TYR A 813 -2.94 19.98 25.52
CA TYR A 813 -1.83 20.89 25.24
C TYR A 813 -0.49 20.16 25.18
N THR A 814 0.30 20.41 24.14
CA THR A 814 1.70 19.98 24.06
C THR A 814 2.61 21.20 24.14
N ASN A 815 3.51 21.20 25.11
CA ASN A 815 4.53 22.22 25.27
C ASN A 815 5.82 21.82 24.53
N HIS A 816 6.34 22.71 23.68
CA HIS A 816 7.58 22.52 22.93
C HIS A 816 8.74 23.40 23.40
N THR A 817 8.52 24.23 24.41
CA THR A 817 9.46 25.24 24.89
C THR A 817 9.89 24.94 26.32
N ILE A 818 11.18 24.97 26.62
CA ILE A 818 11.65 24.75 28.00
C ILE A 818 11.32 25.97 28.87
N LEU A 819 11.82 27.14 28.48
CA LEU A 819 11.80 28.36 29.28
C LEU A 819 10.38 28.94 29.39
N ALA A 820 9.84 29.03 30.61
CA ALA A 820 8.51 29.60 30.85
C ALA A 820 8.42 31.09 30.46
N GLU A 821 9.54 31.82 30.50
CA GLU A 821 9.59 33.21 30.04
C GLU A 821 9.40 33.36 28.52
N ALA A 822 9.73 32.32 27.75
CA ALA A 822 9.60 32.28 26.29
C ALA A 822 8.20 31.82 25.83
N LEU A 823 7.32 31.44 26.76
CA LEU A 823 5.91 31.16 26.47
C LEU A 823 5.19 32.46 26.08
N GLU A 824 4.32 32.34 25.08
CA GLU A 824 3.65 33.46 24.45
C GLU A 824 2.72 34.23 25.41
N LYS A 825 2.88 35.57 25.39
CA LYS A 825 2.13 36.51 26.22
C LYS A 825 1.63 37.66 25.36
N TRP A 826 0.33 37.89 25.35
CA TRP A 826 -0.26 39.00 24.61
C TRP A 826 -0.75 40.09 25.56
N PRO A 827 -0.42 41.38 25.33
CA PRO A 827 -1.10 42.47 26.02
C PRO A 827 -2.61 42.37 25.79
N ILE A 828 -3.41 42.46 26.84
CA ILE A 828 -4.87 42.37 26.71
C ILE A 828 -5.42 43.46 25.78
N SER A 829 -4.77 44.62 25.73
CA SER A 829 -5.10 45.72 24.83
C SER A 829 -4.93 45.35 23.34
N TYR A 830 -4.04 44.42 23.01
CA TYR A 830 -3.91 43.91 21.64
C TYR A 830 -5.07 42.99 21.30
N LEU A 831 -5.46 42.11 22.23
CA LEU A 831 -6.65 41.26 22.06
C LEU A 831 -7.93 42.09 21.97
N GLU A 832 -8.07 43.18 22.72
CA GLU A 832 -9.20 44.11 22.61
C GLU A 832 -9.27 44.80 21.23
N ARG A 833 -8.13 45.02 20.59
CA ARG A 833 -8.06 45.62 19.24
C ARG A 833 -8.35 44.62 18.14
N VAL A 834 -7.97 43.36 18.30
CA VAL A 834 -8.09 42.33 17.27
C VAL A 834 -9.38 41.52 17.42
N VAL A 835 -9.59 40.98 18.62
CA VAL A 835 -10.65 40.02 18.97
C VAL A 835 -11.40 40.41 20.26
N PRO A 836 -12.02 41.60 20.31
CA PRO A 836 -12.74 42.08 21.50
C PRO A 836 -13.85 41.12 21.96
N GLN A 837 -14.39 40.30 21.05
CA GLN A 837 -15.38 39.27 21.37
C GLN A 837 -14.85 38.13 22.26
N LEU A 838 -13.54 37.85 22.25
CA LEU A 838 -12.95 36.82 23.10
C LEU A 838 -12.56 37.34 24.48
N VAL A 839 -12.26 38.64 24.61
CA VAL A 839 -11.76 39.24 25.85
C VAL A 839 -12.69 39.04 27.05
N PRO A 840 -14.03 39.19 26.95
CA PRO A 840 -14.94 38.89 28.06
C PRO A 840 -14.84 37.44 28.54
N ILE A 841 -14.66 36.48 27.62
CA ILE A 841 -14.53 35.06 27.95
C ILE A 841 -13.18 34.83 28.65
N ILE A 842 -12.08 35.37 28.12
CA ILE A 842 -10.76 35.26 28.75
C ILE A 842 -10.76 35.84 30.17
N ARG A 843 -11.41 36.99 30.39
CA ARG A 843 -11.58 37.59 31.72
C ARG A 843 -12.42 36.71 32.65
N ASP A 844 -13.48 36.06 32.14
CA ASP A 844 -14.28 35.13 32.93
C ASP A 844 -13.48 33.87 33.32
N LEU A 845 -12.68 33.33 32.40
CA LEU A 845 -11.76 32.22 32.66
C LEU A 845 -10.73 32.59 33.74
N ASP A 846 -10.09 33.75 33.62
CA ASP A 846 -9.15 34.25 34.64
C ASP A 846 -9.82 34.47 36.00
N ARG A 847 -11.02 35.05 36.03
CA ARG A 847 -11.82 35.23 37.25
C ARG A 847 -12.05 33.89 37.96
N ARG A 848 -12.46 32.84 37.23
CA ARG A 848 -12.67 31.49 37.78
C ARG A 848 -11.39 30.89 38.34
N VAL A 849 -10.25 31.10 37.69
CA VAL A 849 -8.94 30.67 38.18
C VAL A 849 -8.60 31.36 39.50
N ARG A 850 -8.77 32.68 39.58
CA ARG A 850 -8.50 33.49 40.79
C ARG A 850 -9.44 33.16 41.96
N GLU A 851 -10.68 32.78 41.67
CA GLU A 851 -11.61 32.29 42.70
C GLU A 851 -11.18 30.94 43.27
N LYS A 852 -10.49 30.11 42.47
CA LYS A 852 -10.06 28.77 42.86
C LYS A 852 -8.65 28.74 43.47
N TYR A 853 -7.72 29.57 43.00
CA TYR A 853 -6.32 29.58 43.41
C TYR A 853 -5.88 30.99 43.81
N GLN A 854 -5.11 31.08 44.90
CA GLN A 854 -4.59 32.36 45.41
C GLN A 854 -3.17 32.68 44.91
N ASP A 855 -2.51 31.72 44.25
CA ASP A 855 -1.15 31.87 43.73
C ASP A 855 -1.16 32.66 42.40
N PRO A 856 -0.58 33.87 42.34
CA PRO A 856 -0.59 34.67 41.12
C PRO A 856 0.23 34.09 39.97
N SER A 857 1.16 33.17 40.25
CA SER A 857 2.00 32.57 39.22
C SER A 857 1.24 31.66 38.26
N VAL A 858 0.00 31.28 38.61
CA VAL A 858 -0.88 30.48 37.76
C VAL A 858 -2.02 31.27 37.12
N TYR A 859 -2.10 32.59 37.33
CA TYR A 859 -3.17 33.40 36.72
C TYR A 859 -3.03 33.48 35.19
N ILE A 860 -4.15 33.56 34.49
CA ILE A 860 -4.16 33.69 33.02
C ILE A 860 -3.79 35.12 32.64
N ILE A 861 -4.30 36.11 33.36
CA ILE A 861 -3.98 37.52 33.17
C ILE A 861 -3.10 37.96 34.33
N ASP A 862 -1.91 38.48 34.04
CA ASP A 862 -1.02 39.00 35.09
C ASP A 862 -1.35 40.44 35.51
N ASP A 863 -0.64 40.96 36.51
CA ASP A 863 -0.78 42.31 37.04
C ASP A 863 -0.41 43.42 36.03
N GLN A 864 0.35 43.08 34.99
CA GLN A 864 0.71 43.96 33.88
C GLN A 864 -0.33 43.91 32.74
N GLY A 865 -1.41 43.15 32.90
CA GLY A 865 -2.45 43.02 31.89
C GLY A 865 -2.04 42.20 30.67
N ARG A 866 -1.09 41.27 30.82
CA ARG A 866 -0.71 40.32 29.77
C ARG A 866 -1.45 39.00 29.96
N VAL A 867 -1.94 38.44 28.87
CA VAL A 867 -2.59 37.12 28.81
C VAL A 867 -1.53 36.07 28.53
N HIS A 868 -1.36 35.13 29.46
CA HIS A 868 -0.44 34.00 29.35
C HIS A 868 -1.17 32.84 28.68
N MET A 869 -0.90 32.63 27.39
CA MET A 869 -1.65 31.67 26.56
C MET A 869 -1.49 30.23 27.08
N ALA A 870 -0.27 29.84 27.45
CA ALA A 870 0.01 28.53 28.05
C ALA A 870 -0.73 28.30 29.39
N HIS A 871 -0.93 29.34 30.21
CA HIS A 871 -1.65 29.20 31.47
C HIS A 871 -3.12 28.85 31.22
N MET A 872 -3.72 29.45 30.20
CA MET A 872 -5.08 29.14 29.76
C MET A 872 -5.17 27.68 29.29
N ASP A 873 -4.22 27.21 28.49
CA ASP A 873 -4.17 25.83 27.99
C ASP A 873 -4.05 24.80 29.10
N ILE A 874 -3.21 25.07 30.11
CA ILE A 874 -3.01 24.15 31.25
C ILE A 874 -4.26 24.10 32.13
N HIS A 875 -4.92 25.23 32.38
CA HIS A 875 -6.15 25.26 33.17
C HIS A 875 -7.31 24.55 32.48
N TYR A 876 -7.50 24.81 31.19
CA TYR A 876 -8.68 24.41 30.42
C TYR A 876 -8.41 23.34 29.35
N GLY A 877 -7.31 22.61 29.47
CA GLY A 877 -7.07 21.34 28.79
C GLY A 877 -7.08 20.16 29.75
N TYR A 878 -7.40 18.95 29.28
CA TYR A 878 -7.40 17.74 30.11
C TYR A 878 -6.04 17.03 30.20
N SER A 879 -5.08 17.42 29.36
CA SER A 879 -3.73 16.82 29.31
C SER A 879 -2.71 17.89 28.96
N VAL A 880 -1.54 17.81 29.59
CA VAL A 880 -0.35 18.64 29.32
C VAL A 880 0.82 17.69 29.11
N ASN A 881 1.46 17.73 27.95
CA ASN A 881 2.60 16.84 27.72
C ASN A 881 3.86 17.58 27.26
N GLY A 882 5.00 17.08 27.74
CA GLY A 882 6.32 17.40 27.19
C GLY A 882 6.70 16.44 26.06
N VAL A 883 7.84 16.74 25.42
CA VAL A 883 8.27 16.15 24.14
C VAL A 883 9.56 15.33 24.18
N ALA A 884 10.11 15.17 25.38
CA ALA A 884 11.20 14.26 25.73
C ALA A 884 11.12 14.03 27.24
N TYR A 885 11.69 12.93 27.72
CA TYR A 885 11.63 12.58 29.15
C TYR A 885 12.22 13.68 30.04
N LEU A 886 13.48 14.06 29.82
CA LEU A 886 14.16 15.10 30.61
C LEU A 886 13.41 16.44 30.54
N HIS A 887 12.95 16.84 29.35
CA HIS A 887 12.15 18.04 29.18
C HIS A 887 10.87 18.00 30.03
N THR A 888 10.14 16.89 30.01
CA THR A 888 8.93 16.73 30.82
C THR A 888 9.23 16.84 32.32
N GLU A 889 10.35 16.29 32.78
CA GLU A 889 10.76 16.39 34.18
C GLU A 889 11.18 17.82 34.55
N ILE A 890 11.83 18.57 33.65
CA ILE A 890 12.12 20.00 33.84
C ILE A 890 10.80 20.78 33.99
N LEU A 891 9.80 20.53 33.15
CA LEU A 891 8.49 21.20 33.26
C LEU A 891 7.82 20.92 34.61
N LYS A 892 7.86 19.68 35.11
CA LYS A 892 7.24 19.32 36.40
C LYS A 892 7.99 19.89 37.59
N ASN A 893 9.32 19.92 37.54
CA ASN A 893 10.16 20.20 38.70
C ASN A 893 10.61 21.67 38.80
N SER A 894 10.64 22.41 37.69
CA SER A 894 10.96 23.85 37.68
C SER A 894 9.91 24.69 36.96
N GLU A 895 9.84 24.62 35.63
CA GLU A 895 9.22 25.66 34.78
C GLU A 895 7.70 25.79 34.96
N LEU A 896 7.00 24.65 35.05
CA LEU A 896 5.55 24.58 35.25
C LEU A 896 5.20 23.92 36.59
N ASN A 897 6.13 23.97 37.56
CA ASN A 897 6.00 23.28 38.84
C ASN A 897 4.74 23.70 39.62
N ASN A 898 4.39 24.99 39.59
CA ASN A 898 3.18 25.47 40.29
C ASN A 898 1.90 24.92 39.67
N PHE A 899 1.86 24.74 38.36
CA PHE A 899 0.76 24.03 37.70
C PHE A 899 0.76 22.53 38.00
N TYR A 900 1.94 21.89 38.05
CA TYR A 900 2.06 20.46 38.36
C TYR A 900 1.59 20.14 39.79
N LYS A 901 1.82 21.02 40.77
CA LYS A 901 1.28 20.89 42.14
C LYS A 901 -0.24 20.89 42.18
N ILE A 902 -0.88 21.59 41.23
CA ILE A 902 -2.33 21.74 41.15
C ILE A 902 -2.98 20.63 40.32
N TYR A 903 -2.33 20.22 39.23
CA TYR A 903 -2.85 19.26 38.24
C TYR A 903 -1.83 18.13 37.95
N PRO A 904 -1.36 17.38 38.95
CA PRO A 904 -0.32 16.38 38.73
C PRO A 904 -0.73 15.29 37.72
N GLU A 905 -2.03 14.99 37.64
CA GLU A 905 -2.62 14.00 36.75
C GLU A 905 -2.62 14.41 35.26
N LYS A 906 -2.52 15.71 34.94
CA LYS A 906 -2.51 16.19 33.56
C LYS A 906 -1.16 15.98 32.89
N PHE A 907 -0.06 16.01 33.66
CA PHE A 907 1.31 16.05 33.11
C PHE A 907 1.82 14.67 32.69
N ASN A 908 2.18 14.52 31.43
CA ASN A 908 2.74 13.28 30.88
C ASN A 908 3.86 13.55 29.86
N ASN A 909 4.59 12.50 29.46
CA ASN A 909 5.62 12.59 28.42
C ASN A 909 5.13 11.94 27.12
N LYS A 910 5.47 12.55 25.98
CA LYS A 910 5.37 11.95 24.65
C LYS A 910 6.62 12.30 23.87
N THR A 911 7.66 11.46 24.00
CA THR A 911 8.91 11.68 23.27
C THR A 911 8.64 11.78 21.77
N ASN A 912 9.18 12.83 21.14
CA ASN A 912 9.05 13.04 19.71
C ASN A 912 9.53 11.85 18.88
N GLY A 913 9.07 11.81 17.64
CA GLY A 913 9.51 10.84 16.66
C GLY A 913 9.47 11.39 15.23
N ILE A 914 10.03 10.64 14.31
CA ILE A 914 10.12 10.94 12.88
C ILE A 914 9.47 9.83 12.05
N THR A 915 8.88 10.20 10.90
CA THR A 915 8.35 9.18 9.99
C THR A 915 9.49 8.47 9.25
N PHE A 916 9.51 7.14 9.33
CA PHE A 916 10.53 6.35 8.64
C PHE A 916 10.28 6.26 7.13
N ARG A 917 9.05 6.55 6.67
CA ARG A 917 8.70 6.55 5.25
C ARG A 917 9.56 7.57 4.50
N ARG A 918 9.61 8.80 5.01
CA ARG A 918 10.46 9.85 4.44
C ARG A 918 11.94 9.71 4.80
N TRP A 919 12.23 9.48 6.09
CA TRP A 919 13.59 9.61 6.63
C TRP A 919 14.42 8.32 6.60
N LEU A 920 13.90 7.25 6.00
CA LEU A 920 14.64 6.03 5.69
C LEU A 920 14.22 5.47 4.33
N LEU A 921 12.94 5.11 4.15
CA LEU A 921 12.49 4.39 2.95
C LEU A 921 12.68 5.19 1.66
N HIS A 922 12.46 6.49 1.70
CA HIS A 922 12.69 7.38 0.56
C HIS A 922 14.11 7.95 0.52
N CYS A 923 14.56 8.62 1.58
CA CYS A 923 15.83 9.35 1.51
C CYS A 923 17.07 8.43 1.46
N ASN A 924 16.94 7.16 1.86
CA ASN A 924 18.04 6.21 1.88
C ASN A 924 17.60 4.79 1.46
N GLU A 925 17.06 4.68 0.24
CA GLU A 925 16.61 3.41 -0.36
C GLU A 925 17.67 2.29 -0.29
N GLU A 926 18.96 2.61 -0.47
CA GLU A 926 20.06 1.63 -0.37
C GLU A 926 20.16 1.04 1.05
N LEU A 927 20.07 1.88 2.09
CA LEU A 927 20.07 1.39 3.47
C LEU A 927 18.79 0.63 3.80
N ALA A 928 17.63 1.13 3.34
CA ALA A 928 16.35 0.46 3.58
C ALA A 928 16.31 -0.94 2.95
N ALA A 929 16.75 -1.08 1.70
CA ALA A 929 16.86 -2.37 1.02
C ALA A 929 17.85 -3.30 1.73
N TYR A 930 18.97 -2.76 2.22
CA TYR A 930 19.95 -3.57 2.93
C TYR A 930 19.46 -4.06 4.30
N ILE A 931 18.74 -3.22 5.04
CA ILE A 931 18.06 -3.64 6.27
C ILE A 931 17.05 -4.76 5.96
N GLU A 932 16.25 -4.60 4.89
CA GLU A 932 15.29 -5.61 4.46
C GLU A 932 15.95 -6.95 4.08
N GLU A 933 17.09 -6.93 3.41
CA GLU A 933 17.88 -8.13 3.12
C GLU A 933 18.29 -8.88 4.40
N LEU A 934 18.66 -8.13 5.45
CA LEU A 934 19.22 -8.67 6.69
C LEU A 934 18.16 -9.15 7.70
N ILE A 935 17.03 -8.46 7.80
CA ILE A 935 16.01 -8.70 8.84
C ILE A 935 14.59 -8.83 8.30
N GLY A 936 14.38 -8.76 6.98
CA GLY A 936 13.07 -8.81 6.34
C GLY A 936 12.32 -7.46 6.33
N PRO A 937 11.13 -7.40 5.69
CA PRO A 937 10.40 -6.15 5.46
C PRO A 937 9.66 -5.58 6.68
N ASP A 938 9.58 -6.33 7.79
CA ASP A 938 8.69 -6.02 8.90
C ASP A 938 9.00 -4.68 9.59
N PHE A 939 10.26 -4.22 9.54
CA PHE A 939 10.67 -2.92 10.10
C PHE A 939 9.96 -1.72 9.42
N LYS A 940 9.46 -1.89 8.19
CA LYS A 940 8.70 -0.86 7.47
C LYS A 940 7.35 -0.59 8.13
N LYS A 941 6.80 -1.57 8.86
CA LYS A 941 5.53 -1.47 9.61
C LYS A 941 5.75 -1.32 11.12
N ASP A 942 6.78 -1.96 11.65
CA ASP A 942 7.13 -1.93 13.07
C ASP A 942 8.60 -1.60 13.24
N ALA A 943 8.89 -0.33 13.51
CA ALA A 943 10.24 0.19 13.64
C ALA A 943 11.07 -0.50 14.76
N SER A 944 10.44 -1.16 15.73
CA SER A 944 11.15 -1.90 16.79
C SER A 944 11.98 -3.06 16.25
N LYS A 945 11.62 -3.59 15.07
CA LYS A 945 12.37 -4.66 14.39
C LYS A 945 13.79 -4.28 13.98
N LEU A 946 14.13 -2.99 13.94
CA LEU A 946 15.52 -2.56 13.73
C LEU A 946 16.48 -3.13 14.79
N GLU A 947 16.00 -3.47 15.98
CA GLU A 947 16.84 -4.08 17.01
C GLU A 947 17.46 -5.41 16.58
N ASP A 948 16.81 -6.14 15.66
CA ASP A 948 17.31 -7.41 15.12
C ASP A 948 18.62 -7.25 14.32
N LEU A 949 19.00 -6.02 13.94
CA LEU A 949 20.30 -5.72 13.33
C LEU A 949 21.48 -5.97 14.28
N GLN A 950 21.24 -6.01 15.60
CA GLN A 950 22.29 -6.26 16.59
C GLN A 950 22.96 -7.64 16.42
N LYS A 951 22.31 -8.61 15.77
CA LYS A 951 22.92 -9.91 15.47
C LYS A 951 24.10 -9.83 14.48
N TYR A 952 24.28 -8.69 13.81
CA TYR A 952 25.34 -8.45 12.81
C TYR A 952 26.45 -7.51 13.30
N LEU A 953 26.51 -7.17 14.60
CA LEU A 953 27.51 -6.23 15.15
C LEU A 953 28.97 -6.66 14.95
N ASP A 954 29.21 -7.95 14.76
CA ASP A 954 30.54 -8.53 14.53
C ASP A 954 30.73 -9.06 13.09
N ASP A 955 29.74 -8.87 12.21
CA ASP A 955 29.80 -9.32 10.83
C ASP A 955 30.52 -8.29 9.95
N GLU A 956 31.78 -8.59 9.58
CA GLU A 956 32.60 -7.68 8.78
C GLU A 956 32.00 -7.38 7.40
N LYS A 957 31.25 -8.31 6.79
CA LYS A 957 30.62 -8.06 5.49
C LYS A 957 29.52 -7.02 5.63
N VAL A 958 28.72 -7.12 6.70
CA VAL A 958 27.65 -6.17 7.01
C VAL A 958 28.22 -4.80 7.31
N LEU A 959 29.24 -4.73 8.17
CA LEU A 959 29.88 -3.46 8.53
C LEU A 959 30.52 -2.77 7.30
N ASN A 960 31.19 -3.54 6.43
CA ASN A 960 31.77 -2.99 5.21
C ASN A 960 30.69 -2.47 4.25
N LYS A 961 29.61 -3.25 4.04
CA LYS A 961 28.52 -2.84 3.16
C LYS A 961 27.81 -1.58 3.66
N LEU A 962 27.66 -1.42 4.96
CA LEU A 962 27.11 -0.21 5.57
C LEU A 962 27.97 1.02 5.28
N MET A 963 29.30 0.89 5.32
CA MET A 963 30.22 1.98 4.98
C MET A 963 30.26 2.28 3.47
N GLU A 964 30.08 1.28 2.62
CA GLU A 964 29.89 1.49 1.17
C GLU A 964 28.64 2.32 0.89
N ILE A 965 27.51 2.00 1.54
CA ILE A 965 26.26 2.77 1.41
C ILE A 965 26.48 4.22 1.86
N LYS A 966 27.15 4.44 3.00
CA LYS A 966 27.51 5.80 3.44
C LYS A 966 28.31 6.55 2.39
N THR A 967 29.31 5.91 1.79
CA THR A 967 30.15 6.49 0.73
C THR A 967 29.34 6.84 -0.52
N SER A 968 28.43 5.95 -0.94
CA SER A 968 27.49 6.20 -2.02
C SER A 968 26.65 7.47 -1.77
N LYS A 969 26.08 7.59 -0.56
CA LYS A 969 25.26 8.77 -0.20
C LYS A 969 26.06 10.06 -0.11
N LYS A 970 27.32 10.00 0.31
CA LYS A 970 28.22 11.17 0.27
C LYS A 970 28.50 11.64 -1.15
N LYS A 971 28.69 10.70 -2.08
CA LYS A 971 28.82 11.02 -3.49
C LYS A 971 27.53 11.64 -4.05
N THR A 972 26.36 11.10 -3.74
CA THR A 972 25.07 11.71 -4.12
C THR A 972 24.95 13.14 -3.62
N PHE A 973 25.33 13.41 -2.38
CA PHE A 973 25.29 14.77 -1.82
C PHE A 973 26.31 15.70 -2.48
N LYS A 974 27.53 15.22 -2.75
CA LYS A 974 28.56 15.95 -3.52
C LYS A 974 28.02 16.36 -4.89
N ASP A 975 27.45 15.42 -5.64
CA ASP A 975 26.93 15.69 -6.98
C ASP A 975 25.77 16.70 -6.93
N PHE A 976 24.89 16.57 -5.92
CA PHE A 976 23.78 17.49 -5.69
C PHE A 976 24.26 18.93 -5.37
N ILE A 977 25.19 19.10 -4.43
CA ILE A 977 25.66 20.43 -4.05
C ILE A 977 26.52 21.06 -5.16
N LYS A 978 27.22 20.24 -5.94
CA LYS A 978 27.93 20.69 -7.14
C LYS A 978 26.96 21.20 -8.21
N ALA A 979 25.86 20.48 -8.46
CA ALA A 979 24.86 20.88 -9.44
C ALA A 979 24.08 22.14 -9.01
N THR A 980 23.77 22.28 -7.71
CA THR A 980 22.85 23.33 -7.22
C THR A 980 23.54 24.59 -6.72
N GLN A 981 24.77 24.49 -6.21
CA GLN A 981 25.54 25.63 -5.66
C GLN A 981 26.94 25.75 -6.25
N ASN A 982 27.34 24.89 -7.18
CA ASN A 982 28.68 24.84 -7.77
C ASN A 982 29.83 24.66 -6.76
N ILE A 983 29.53 24.08 -5.59
CA ILE A 983 30.52 23.79 -4.55
C ILE A 983 31.02 22.36 -4.76
N ASP A 984 32.34 22.19 -4.88
CA ASP A 984 32.97 20.87 -4.96
C ASP A 984 33.51 20.47 -3.58
N ILE A 985 33.17 19.26 -3.15
CA ILE A 985 33.55 18.65 -1.86
C ILE A 985 34.14 17.26 -2.09
N ASP A 986 34.99 16.81 -1.18
CA ASP A 986 35.59 15.47 -1.25
C ASP A 986 34.72 14.45 -0.51
N GLU A 987 34.14 13.50 -1.22
CA GLU A 987 33.32 12.42 -0.66
C GLU A 987 34.11 11.49 0.28
N ASN A 988 35.45 11.52 0.25
CA ASN A 988 36.34 10.74 1.11
C ASN A 988 36.73 11.47 2.41
N SER A 989 36.37 12.75 2.56
CA SER A 989 36.55 13.54 3.78
C SER A 989 35.62 13.04 4.90
N ILE A 990 35.68 13.57 6.12
CA ILE A 990 34.64 13.36 7.14
C ILE A 990 33.55 14.40 6.94
N PHE A 991 32.29 13.98 6.78
CA PHE A 991 31.15 14.91 6.70
C PHE A 991 30.62 15.19 8.10
N ASP A 992 30.98 16.37 8.59
CA ASP A 992 30.57 16.93 9.86
C ASP A 992 29.43 17.92 9.65
N ILE A 993 28.23 17.61 10.12
CA ILE A 993 27.00 18.26 9.66
C ILE A 993 26.19 18.86 10.80
N GLN A 994 25.94 20.17 10.70
CA GLN A 994 25.04 20.92 11.57
C GLN A 994 23.90 21.59 10.78
N VAL A 995 22.77 20.89 10.67
CA VAL A 995 21.56 21.42 10.01
C VAL A 995 20.41 21.62 11.00
N LYS A 996 20.09 22.88 11.26
CA LYS A 996 19.04 23.34 12.17
C LYS A 996 18.83 24.84 11.96
N ARG A 997 17.68 25.37 12.41
CA ARG A 997 17.46 26.84 12.42
C ARG A 997 18.65 27.56 13.04
N LEU A 998 18.97 28.76 12.56
CA LEU A 998 20.06 29.51 13.14
C LEU A 998 19.57 30.28 14.37
N HIS A 999 20.17 29.98 15.51
CA HIS A 999 19.89 30.62 16.79
C HIS A 999 21.11 30.47 17.69
N GLU A 1000 21.43 31.50 18.48
CA GLU A 1000 22.60 31.46 19.37
C GLU A 1000 22.62 30.24 20.31
N TYR A 1001 21.49 29.77 20.87
CA TYR A 1001 21.47 28.58 21.73
C TYR A 1001 21.77 27.27 21.00
N LYS A 1002 21.63 27.24 19.67
CA LYS A 1002 21.97 26.07 18.82
C LYS A 1002 23.46 26.01 18.48
N ARG A 1003 24.19 27.08 18.82
CA ARG A 1003 25.65 27.17 18.88
C ARG A 1003 26.39 26.83 17.59
N GLN A 1004 25.83 27.19 16.43
CA GLN A 1004 26.60 27.19 15.18
C GLN A 1004 27.89 28.00 15.31
N GLN A 1005 27.87 29.10 16.07
CA GLN A 1005 29.04 29.90 16.37
C GLN A 1005 30.12 29.13 17.16
N MET A 1006 29.77 28.15 18.00
CA MET A 1006 30.75 27.29 18.67
C MET A 1006 31.44 26.33 17.69
N ASN A 1007 30.67 25.76 16.75
CA ASN A 1007 31.24 24.95 15.66
C ASN A 1007 32.16 25.79 14.76
N VAL A 1008 31.78 27.04 14.50
CA VAL A 1008 32.64 28.01 13.80
C VAL A 1008 33.95 28.28 14.55
N LEU A 1009 33.94 28.42 15.88
CA LEU A 1009 35.18 28.55 16.65
C LEU A 1009 36.04 27.28 16.54
N TRP A 1010 35.45 26.10 16.45
CA TRP A 1010 36.20 24.86 16.15
C TRP A 1010 36.77 24.85 14.72
N VAL A 1011 36.04 25.35 13.72
CA VAL A 1011 36.56 25.52 12.35
C VAL A 1011 37.79 26.42 12.36
N ILE A 1012 37.76 27.52 13.09
CA ILE A 1012 38.90 28.43 13.26
C ILE A 1012 40.06 27.69 13.95
N TYR A 1013 39.79 26.95 15.02
CA TYR A 1013 40.80 26.13 15.71
C TYR A 1013 41.47 25.16 14.73
N LYS A 1014 40.69 24.40 13.96
CA LYS A 1014 41.23 23.43 13.00
C LYS A 1014 42.02 24.11 11.88
N TYR A 1015 41.55 25.25 11.39
CA TYR A 1015 42.29 26.07 10.42
C TYR A 1015 43.66 26.46 10.98
N LEU A 1016 43.73 27.01 12.19
CA LEU A 1016 44.98 27.41 12.85
C LEU A 1016 45.93 26.22 13.09
N GLU A 1017 45.41 25.07 13.52
CA GLU A 1017 46.21 23.84 13.66
C GLU A 1017 46.84 23.41 12.33
N ILE A 1018 46.08 23.46 11.23
CA ILE A 1018 46.61 23.16 9.89
C ILE A 1018 47.71 24.16 9.51
N LYS A 1019 47.52 25.46 9.76
CA LYS A 1019 48.54 26.50 9.52
C LYS A 1019 49.78 26.34 10.40
N ALA A 1020 49.64 25.71 11.57
CA ALA A 1020 50.74 25.36 12.45
C ALA A 1020 51.47 24.06 12.03
N GLY A 1021 50.97 23.35 11.01
CA GLY A 1021 51.53 22.08 10.52
C GLY A 1021 50.94 20.84 11.19
N ASN A 1022 49.95 20.98 12.07
CA ASN A 1022 49.23 19.88 12.71
C ASN A 1022 48.09 19.42 11.80
N LEU A 1023 48.44 18.60 10.80
CA LEU A 1023 47.51 18.18 9.75
C LEU A 1023 46.57 17.06 10.23
N PRO A 1024 45.27 17.10 9.89
CA PRO A 1024 44.36 16.01 10.20
C PRO A 1024 44.70 14.78 9.34
N LYS A 1025 44.48 13.58 9.88
CA LYS A 1025 44.73 12.31 9.17
C LYS A 1025 43.84 12.14 7.94
N ARG A 1026 42.60 12.63 8.02
CA ARG A 1026 41.62 12.69 6.93
C ARG A 1026 41.16 14.13 6.70
N PRO A 1027 40.89 14.54 5.45
CA PRO A 1027 40.19 15.79 5.21
C PRO A 1027 38.84 15.85 5.91
N ILE A 1028 38.37 17.04 6.24
CA ILE A 1028 37.10 17.29 6.96
C ILE A 1028 36.28 18.29 6.15
N THR A 1029 34.99 18.01 5.98
CA THR A 1029 34.03 18.93 5.35
C THR A 1029 32.93 19.25 6.35
N VAL A 1030 32.95 20.48 6.85
CA VAL A 1030 31.95 21.01 7.79
C VAL A 1030 30.79 21.62 7.01
N ILE A 1031 29.58 21.11 7.23
CA ILE A 1031 28.39 21.46 6.45
C ILE A 1031 27.35 22.08 7.38
N PHE A 1032 26.99 23.32 7.10
CA PHE A 1032 25.91 24.05 7.75
C PHE A 1032 24.69 24.14 6.85
N GLY A 1033 23.50 24.13 7.45
CA GLY A 1033 22.24 24.40 6.75
C GLY A 1033 21.24 25.01 7.72
N ALA A 1034 21.01 26.31 7.60
CA ALA A 1034 20.25 27.07 8.59
C ALA A 1034 19.65 28.34 7.98
N LYS A 1035 18.42 28.68 8.39
CA LYS A 1035 17.81 30.00 8.17
C LYS A 1035 17.81 30.78 9.48
N ALA A 1036 18.17 32.06 9.42
CA ALA A 1036 18.00 33.01 10.54
C ALA A 1036 16.67 33.76 10.39
N ALA A 1037 15.99 34.10 11.48
CA ALA A 1037 14.81 34.96 11.38
C ALA A 1037 15.22 36.37 10.87
N PRO A 1038 14.37 37.07 10.08
CA PRO A 1038 14.77 38.34 9.45
C PRO A 1038 15.22 39.41 10.45
N ALA A 1039 14.56 39.49 11.61
CA ALA A 1039 14.87 40.44 12.68
C ALA A 1039 16.05 40.02 13.58
N TYR A 1040 16.57 38.80 13.44
CA TYR A 1040 17.60 38.27 14.35
C TYR A 1040 19.00 38.61 13.84
N VAL A 1041 19.47 39.82 14.17
CA VAL A 1041 20.75 40.37 13.71
C VAL A 1041 21.94 39.45 14.02
N ILE A 1042 22.18 39.09 15.29
CA ILE A 1042 23.33 38.24 15.67
C ILE A 1042 23.31 36.88 14.95
N ALA A 1043 22.13 36.31 14.71
CA ALA A 1043 22.03 35.10 13.90
C ALA A 1043 22.51 35.35 12.46
N LYS A 1044 22.06 36.42 11.81
CA LYS A 1044 22.55 36.79 10.46
C LYS A 1044 24.07 37.05 10.45
N ASP A 1045 24.62 37.65 11.51
CA ASP A 1045 26.05 37.88 11.66
C ASP A 1045 26.85 36.55 11.74
N ILE A 1046 26.29 35.53 12.41
CA ILE A 1046 26.90 34.20 12.46
C ILE A 1046 26.90 33.53 11.07
N ILE A 1047 25.81 33.65 10.29
CA ILE A 1047 25.79 33.20 8.89
C ILE A 1047 26.86 33.91 8.07
N HIS A 1048 27.00 35.22 8.26
CA HIS A 1048 28.02 36.01 7.60
C HIS A 1048 29.43 35.50 7.89
N LEU A 1049 29.74 35.24 9.15
CA LEU A 1049 31.03 34.66 9.55
C LEU A 1049 31.28 33.26 8.92
N ILE A 1050 30.27 32.39 8.89
CA ILE A 1050 30.37 31.06 8.25
C ILE A 1050 30.74 31.21 6.77
N LEU A 1051 30.04 32.10 6.05
CA LEU A 1051 30.28 32.34 4.63
C LEU A 1051 31.66 32.96 4.39
N CYS A 1052 32.12 33.89 5.23
CA CYS A 1052 33.47 34.46 5.16
C CYS A 1052 34.54 33.39 5.36
N LEU A 1053 34.38 32.50 6.36
CA LEU A 1053 35.32 31.41 6.60
C LEU A 1053 35.33 30.38 5.48
N GLN A 1054 34.16 30.10 4.88
CA GLN A 1054 34.08 29.31 3.66
C GLN A 1054 34.96 29.90 2.55
N GLU A 1055 34.90 31.20 2.28
CA GLU A 1055 35.77 31.83 1.28
C GLU A 1055 37.26 31.82 1.68
N VAL A 1056 37.58 32.21 2.92
CA VAL A 1056 38.96 32.23 3.44
C VAL A 1056 39.62 30.86 3.31
N ILE A 1057 38.94 29.80 3.74
CA ILE A 1057 39.47 28.44 3.73
C ILE A 1057 39.57 27.92 2.29
N ASN A 1058 38.57 28.14 1.44
CA ASN A 1058 38.63 27.71 0.03
C ASN A 1058 39.79 28.39 -0.73
N ASN A 1059 40.11 29.64 -0.40
CA ASN A 1059 41.19 30.40 -1.04
C ASN A 1059 42.57 30.13 -0.44
N ASP A 1060 42.68 29.39 0.67
CA ASP A 1060 43.96 28.99 1.26
C ASP A 1060 44.40 27.61 0.70
N PRO A 1061 45.43 27.55 -0.16
CA PRO A 1061 45.84 26.30 -0.82
C PRO A 1061 46.47 25.27 0.13
N GLU A 1062 46.86 25.68 1.34
CA GLU A 1062 47.33 24.77 2.38
C GLU A 1062 46.14 24.17 3.14
N ALA A 1063 45.18 25.01 3.56
CA ALA A 1063 44.06 24.56 4.38
C ALA A 1063 42.98 23.80 3.58
N ASN A 1064 42.63 24.24 2.36
CA ASN A 1064 41.53 23.66 1.56
C ASN A 1064 41.71 22.17 1.24
N LYS A 1065 42.95 21.66 1.30
CA LYS A 1065 43.25 20.23 1.12
C LYS A 1065 42.75 19.36 2.27
N TYR A 1066 42.61 19.94 3.46
CA TYR A 1066 42.34 19.24 4.70
C TYR A 1066 41.04 19.68 5.37
N LEU A 1067 40.57 20.90 5.09
CA LEU A 1067 39.36 21.47 5.68
C LEU A 1067 38.56 22.20 4.61
N LYS A 1068 37.26 21.89 4.53
CA LYS A 1068 36.27 22.68 3.79
C LYS A 1068 35.12 23.07 4.70
N VAL A 1069 34.55 24.23 4.45
CA VAL A 1069 33.32 24.72 5.08
C VAL A 1069 32.30 24.97 3.99
N VAL A 1070 31.06 24.53 4.20
CA VAL A 1070 29.96 24.67 3.26
C VAL A 1070 28.71 25.16 3.98
N MET A 1071 28.18 26.30 3.56
CA MET A 1071 26.84 26.76 3.93
C MET A 1071 25.85 26.38 2.82
N VAL A 1072 24.97 25.42 3.09
CA VAL A 1072 23.89 25.03 2.19
C VAL A 1072 22.82 26.12 2.21
N GLU A 1073 22.58 26.73 1.06
CA GLU A 1073 21.58 27.78 0.88
C GLU A 1073 20.17 27.20 1.00
N ASN A 1074 19.22 27.97 1.51
CA ASN A 1074 17.79 27.62 1.54
C ASN A 1074 17.49 26.21 2.07
N TYR A 1075 18.07 25.85 3.22
CA TYR A 1075 17.81 24.57 3.86
C TYR A 1075 16.30 24.32 4.05
N ASN A 1076 15.83 23.16 3.59
CA ASN A 1076 14.44 22.72 3.59
C ASN A 1076 14.35 21.18 3.68
N VAL A 1077 13.17 20.60 3.51
CA VAL A 1077 12.98 19.14 3.63
C VAL A 1077 13.71 18.39 2.51
N SER A 1078 13.63 18.88 1.27
CA SER A 1078 14.27 18.25 0.11
C SER A 1078 15.79 18.20 0.26
N LYS A 1079 16.43 19.31 0.68
CA LYS A 1079 17.87 19.35 0.94
C LYS A 1079 18.26 18.46 2.13
N ALA A 1080 17.45 18.45 3.20
CA ALA A 1080 17.68 17.56 4.33
C ALA A 1080 17.71 16.08 3.93
N ALA A 1081 16.85 15.65 3.00
CA ALA A 1081 16.81 14.28 2.49
C ALA A 1081 18.09 13.86 1.75
N LYS A 1082 18.88 14.81 1.21
CA LYS A 1082 20.19 14.52 0.61
C LYS A 1082 21.33 14.62 1.63
N ILE A 1083 21.24 15.56 2.58
CA ILE A 1083 22.26 15.84 3.60
C ILE A 1083 22.34 14.72 4.65
N ILE A 1084 21.20 14.31 5.18
CA ILE A 1084 21.13 13.40 6.34
C ILE A 1084 21.78 12.03 6.06
N PRO A 1085 21.49 11.36 4.92
CA PRO A 1085 22.11 10.08 4.58
C PRO A 1085 23.64 10.15 4.42
N ALA A 1086 24.18 11.30 4.04
CA ALA A 1086 25.60 11.52 3.79
C ALA A 1086 26.43 11.81 5.06
N CYS A 1087 25.78 12.03 6.21
CA CYS A 1087 26.43 12.49 7.43
C CYS A 1087 27.28 11.41 8.11
N ASP A 1088 28.49 11.76 8.54
CA ASP A 1088 29.31 10.94 9.43
C ASP A 1088 29.12 11.41 10.90
N ILE A 1089 29.30 12.70 11.17
CA ILE A 1089 29.15 13.32 12.50
C ILE A 1089 27.95 14.26 12.51
N SER A 1090 27.00 13.98 13.38
CA SER A 1090 25.78 14.78 13.58
C SER A 1090 25.96 15.75 14.73
N GLU A 1091 26.03 17.05 14.43
CA GLU A 1091 26.26 18.12 15.39
C GLU A 1091 24.98 18.51 16.15
N GLN A 1092 24.90 18.11 17.41
CA GLN A 1092 23.76 18.32 18.32
C GLN A 1092 24.18 19.10 19.55
N ILE A 1093 24.79 20.25 19.29
CA ILE A 1093 25.58 21.02 20.24
C ILE A 1093 24.82 22.17 20.90
N SER A 1094 23.48 22.10 20.99
CA SER A 1094 22.72 23.14 21.69
C SER A 1094 23.20 23.28 23.14
N LEU A 1095 23.11 24.47 23.73
CA LEU A 1095 23.41 24.65 25.16
C LEU A 1095 22.48 23.74 25.98
N ALA A 1096 23.03 23.01 26.96
CA ALA A 1096 22.21 22.15 27.81
C ALA A 1096 21.11 22.96 28.51
N SER A 1097 19.93 22.38 28.74
CA SER A 1097 18.69 23.05 29.20
C SER A 1097 17.94 23.90 28.16
N LYS A 1098 18.30 23.87 26.88
CA LYS A 1098 17.69 24.74 25.86
C LYS A 1098 17.05 23.98 24.69
N GLU A 1099 17.42 22.73 24.44
CA GLU A 1099 16.77 21.90 23.43
C GLU A 1099 15.73 20.97 24.09
N ALA A 1100 14.45 21.25 23.87
CA ALA A 1100 13.37 20.43 24.45
C ALA A 1100 13.37 18.97 23.96
N SER A 1101 13.89 18.71 22.77
CA SER A 1101 13.96 17.36 22.17
C SER A 1101 14.96 17.34 21.01
N GLY A 1102 14.57 17.87 19.85
CA GLY A 1102 15.32 17.74 18.61
C GLY A 1102 14.88 16.51 17.81
N THR A 1103 14.54 16.69 16.54
CA THR A 1103 14.20 15.59 15.62
C THR A 1103 15.24 15.40 14.52
N GLY A 1104 16.20 16.31 14.38
CA GLY A 1104 17.31 16.17 13.44
C GLY A 1104 18.27 15.05 13.84
N ASN A 1105 18.63 15.01 15.13
CA ASN A 1105 19.42 13.94 15.75
C ASN A 1105 18.83 12.54 15.49
N MET A 1106 17.52 12.37 15.62
CA MET A 1106 16.83 11.10 15.35
C MET A 1106 17.01 10.65 13.90
N LYS A 1107 16.96 11.59 12.94
CA LYS A 1107 17.13 11.28 11.51
C LYS A 1107 18.56 10.87 11.18
N PHE A 1108 19.53 11.55 11.80
CA PHE A 1108 20.94 11.24 11.67
C PHE A 1108 21.29 9.87 12.27
N MET A 1109 20.78 9.58 13.47
CA MET A 1109 20.91 8.28 14.12
C MET A 1109 20.39 7.15 13.22
N LEU A 1110 19.17 7.31 12.69
CA LEU A 1110 18.54 6.33 11.78
C LEU A 1110 19.35 6.09 10.50
N ASN A 1111 20.05 7.12 10.00
CA ASN A 1111 20.89 7.05 8.80
C ASN A 1111 22.37 6.77 9.11
N GLY A 1112 22.68 6.34 10.33
CA GLY A 1112 24.00 5.86 10.69
C GLY A 1112 25.08 6.93 10.86
N ALA A 1113 24.71 8.15 11.25
CA ALA A 1113 25.67 9.15 11.71
C ALA A 1113 25.84 9.05 13.23
N LEU A 1114 27.07 9.26 13.72
CA LEU A 1114 27.33 9.31 15.16
C LEU A 1114 27.07 10.71 15.69
N THR A 1115 26.42 10.80 16.84
CA THR A 1115 26.08 12.10 17.43
C THR A 1115 27.25 12.66 18.23
N LEU A 1116 27.58 13.93 17.98
CA LEU A 1116 28.42 14.77 18.82
C LEU A 1116 27.52 15.84 19.43
N GLY A 1117 27.38 15.87 20.76
CA GLY A 1117 26.36 16.74 21.37
C GLY A 1117 26.45 16.87 22.87
N THR A 1118 25.66 17.79 23.41
CA THR A 1118 25.45 17.94 24.86
C THR A 1118 24.47 16.89 25.38
N LYS A 1119 24.49 16.65 26.69
CA LYS A 1119 23.49 15.86 27.40
C LYS A 1119 22.18 16.65 27.57
N ASP A 1120 21.52 16.92 26.45
CA ASP A 1120 20.27 17.71 26.38
C ASP A 1120 19.27 17.14 25.38
N GLY A 1121 17.99 17.46 25.56
CA GLY A 1121 16.90 16.99 24.70
C GLY A 1121 16.92 15.48 24.46
N ALA A 1122 16.69 15.08 23.22
CA ALA A 1122 16.67 13.67 22.81
C ALA A 1122 18.07 13.06 22.69
N ASN A 1123 19.17 13.83 22.84
CA ASN A 1123 20.51 13.24 22.87
C ASN A 1123 20.69 12.34 24.09
N VAL A 1124 20.03 12.67 25.21
CA VAL A 1124 20.04 11.84 26.43
C VAL A 1124 19.42 10.47 26.13
N GLU A 1125 18.22 10.46 25.53
CA GLU A 1125 17.54 9.22 25.15
C GLU A 1125 18.35 8.42 24.10
N ILE A 1126 19.02 9.09 23.15
CA ILE A 1126 19.94 8.42 22.21
C ILE A 1126 21.07 7.74 22.99
N GLY A 1127 21.75 8.46 23.87
CA GLY A 1127 22.87 7.92 24.68
C GLY A 1127 22.46 6.76 25.58
N GLU A 1128 21.29 6.82 26.19
CA GLU A 1128 20.72 5.72 26.99
C GLU A 1128 20.46 4.46 26.15
N LEU A 1129 19.96 4.63 24.93
CA LEU A 1129 19.62 3.52 24.02
C LEU A 1129 20.87 2.89 23.39
N VAL A 1130 21.84 3.71 22.97
CA VAL A 1130 23.03 3.22 22.25
C VAL A 1130 24.20 2.88 23.18
N GLY A 1131 24.21 3.38 24.42
CA GLY A 1131 25.38 3.33 25.31
C GLY A 1131 26.32 4.51 25.07
N GLU A 1132 26.88 5.07 26.16
CA GLU A 1132 27.72 6.28 26.10
C GLU A 1132 28.99 6.12 25.25
N GLU A 1133 29.46 4.90 24.99
CA GLU A 1133 30.60 4.63 24.12
C GLU A 1133 30.29 4.78 22.61
N ASN A 1134 29.01 4.85 22.25
CA ASN A 1134 28.51 4.91 20.86
C ASN A 1134 27.97 6.31 20.50
N ILE A 1135 28.19 7.31 21.35
CA ILE A 1135 27.85 8.73 21.20
C ILE A 1135 28.98 9.58 21.81
N TYR A 1136 29.18 10.81 21.35
CA TYR A 1136 30.23 11.70 21.86
C TYR A 1136 29.60 12.86 22.65
N PHE A 1137 29.52 12.70 23.98
CA PHE A 1137 29.03 13.76 24.87
C PHE A 1137 30.14 14.73 25.29
N PHE A 1138 29.78 16.01 25.44
CA PHE A 1138 30.64 17.05 26.00
C PHE A 1138 29.82 18.14 26.72
N GLY A 1139 30.53 19.04 27.39
CA GLY A 1139 29.98 20.26 27.97
C GLY A 1139 29.34 20.06 29.33
N GLU A 1140 28.89 21.16 29.91
CA GLU A 1140 28.22 21.16 31.22
C GLU A 1140 26.82 20.51 31.20
N SER A 1141 26.38 20.04 32.37
CA SER A 1141 25.03 19.47 32.52
C SER A 1141 23.94 20.54 32.50
N SER A 1142 22.70 20.12 32.23
CA SER A 1142 21.52 21.00 32.25
C SER A 1142 21.39 21.74 33.59
N GLU A 1143 21.63 21.04 34.70
CA GLU A 1143 21.55 21.59 36.06
C GLU A 1143 22.59 22.69 36.29
N GLN A 1144 23.82 22.49 35.83
CA GLN A 1144 24.91 23.47 35.97
C GLN A 1144 24.63 24.73 35.14
N VAL A 1145 24.15 24.58 33.90
CA VAL A 1145 23.76 25.71 33.06
C VAL A 1145 22.60 26.49 33.69
N ILE A 1146 21.58 25.82 34.21
CA ILE A 1146 20.45 26.46 34.91
C ILE A 1146 20.95 27.21 36.15
N GLU A 1147 21.88 26.62 36.91
CA GLU A 1147 22.48 27.24 38.08
C GLU A 1147 23.28 28.51 37.71
N HIS A 1148 24.00 28.50 36.58
CA HIS A 1148 24.68 29.68 36.05
C HIS A 1148 23.72 30.82 35.71
N TYR A 1149 22.57 30.53 35.09
CA TYR A 1149 21.54 31.54 34.86
C TYR A 1149 20.93 32.06 36.17
N ALA A 1150 20.61 31.17 37.10
CA ALA A 1150 20.01 31.54 38.38
C ALA A 1150 20.91 32.41 39.25
N LYS A 1151 22.23 32.15 39.23
CA LYS A 1151 23.24 32.94 39.97
C LYS A 1151 23.71 34.17 39.22
N ALA A 1152 23.48 34.23 37.90
CA ALA A 1152 24.04 35.24 37.00
C ALA A 1152 25.57 35.39 37.15
N ASP A 1153 26.28 34.25 37.30
CA ASP A 1153 27.73 34.20 37.59
C ASP A 1153 28.61 33.89 36.36
N TYR A 1154 28.00 33.57 35.21
CA TYR A 1154 28.72 33.40 33.94
C TYR A 1154 29.32 34.73 33.44
N SER A 1155 30.61 34.70 33.05
CA SER A 1155 31.30 35.85 32.47
C SER A 1155 32.11 35.46 31.24
N ALA A 1156 31.56 35.68 30.05
CA ALA A 1156 32.23 35.40 28.78
C ALA A 1156 33.59 36.10 28.66
N LYS A 1157 33.69 37.34 29.13
CA LYS A 1157 34.94 38.11 29.20
C LYS A 1157 36.01 37.40 30.03
N SER A 1158 35.62 36.73 31.12
CA SER A 1158 36.55 35.95 31.95
C SER A 1158 37.14 34.78 31.16
N TYR A 1159 36.32 34.02 30.44
CA TYR A 1159 36.77 32.93 29.57
C TYR A 1159 37.71 33.46 28.47
N TYR A 1160 37.35 34.56 27.83
CA TYR A 1160 38.17 35.20 26.80
C TYR A 1160 39.52 35.73 27.32
N VAL A 1161 39.59 36.32 28.52
CA VAL A 1161 40.84 36.87 29.07
C VAL A 1161 41.77 35.80 29.64
N ASN A 1162 41.20 34.78 30.28
CA ASN A 1162 41.97 33.81 31.05
C ASN A 1162 42.42 32.59 30.24
N ASP A 1163 41.78 32.30 29.10
CA ASP A 1163 42.17 31.20 28.22
C ASP A 1163 42.75 31.73 26.90
N ALA A 1164 44.05 31.48 26.68
CA ALA A 1164 44.77 31.95 25.52
C ALA A 1164 44.24 31.38 24.19
N ARG A 1165 43.73 30.13 24.20
CA ARG A 1165 43.13 29.52 23.00
C ARG A 1165 41.82 30.22 22.70
N ILE A 1166 40.93 30.37 23.67
CA ILE A 1166 39.64 31.06 23.46
C ILE A 1166 39.89 32.46 22.92
N LYS A 1167 40.87 33.18 23.49
CA LYS A 1167 41.27 34.50 23.00
C LYS A 1167 41.65 34.49 21.53
N GLU A 1168 42.52 33.57 21.13
CA GLU A 1168 42.99 33.43 19.75
C GLU A 1168 41.85 33.11 18.78
N LEU A 1169 40.95 32.18 19.15
CA LEU A 1169 39.81 31.80 18.32
C LEU A 1169 38.84 32.96 18.10
N VAL A 1170 38.51 33.69 19.17
CA VAL A 1170 37.61 34.84 19.10
C VAL A 1170 38.28 35.98 18.32
N ASP A 1171 39.55 36.30 18.59
CA ASP A 1171 40.27 37.37 17.87
C ASP A 1171 40.44 37.07 16.37
N PHE A 1172 40.46 35.80 15.97
CA PHE A 1172 40.54 35.44 14.55
C PHE A 1172 39.32 35.92 13.75
N ILE A 1173 38.15 36.09 14.37
CA ILE A 1173 36.94 36.64 13.72
C ILE A 1173 37.22 38.02 13.09
N ILE A 1174 38.10 38.81 13.71
CA ILE A 1174 38.50 40.15 13.25
C ILE A 1174 39.93 40.17 12.69
N SER A 1175 40.47 39.01 12.33
CA SER A 1175 41.80 38.91 11.71
C SER A 1175 41.79 39.45 10.28
N ALA A 1176 42.98 39.83 9.78
CA ALA A 1176 43.12 40.38 8.43
C ALA A 1176 42.53 39.49 7.30
N PRO A 1177 42.67 38.14 7.32
CA PRO A 1177 42.03 37.29 6.31
C PRO A 1177 40.50 37.39 6.30
N VAL A 1178 39.85 37.37 7.47
CA VAL A 1178 38.37 37.39 7.57
C VAL A 1178 37.83 38.79 7.26
N MET A 1179 38.46 39.83 7.81
CA MET A 1179 38.10 41.24 7.56
C MET A 1179 38.30 41.68 6.10
N LYS A 1180 39.11 40.95 5.33
CA LYS A 1180 39.31 41.23 3.90
C LYS A 1180 38.13 40.79 3.04
N VAL A 1181 37.42 39.74 3.45
CA VAL A 1181 36.29 39.17 2.69
C VAL A 1181 34.93 39.56 3.27
N GLY A 1182 34.86 39.79 4.57
CA GLY A 1182 33.63 40.12 5.29
C GLY A 1182 33.43 41.61 5.55
N ASP A 1183 32.27 41.93 6.09
CA ASP A 1183 31.90 43.27 6.54
C ASP A 1183 32.47 43.57 7.93
N ALA A 1184 33.21 44.68 8.05
CA ALA A 1184 33.96 45.02 9.25
C ALA A 1184 33.05 45.25 10.47
N ASP A 1185 31.95 45.98 10.30
CA ASP A 1185 31.06 46.35 11.40
C ASP A 1185 30.32 45.12 11.95
N THR A 1186 29.88 44.23 11.05
CA THR A 1186 29.24 42.95 11.39
C THR A 1186 30.18 42.06 12.20
N LEU A 1187 31.42 41.86 11.72
CA LEU A 1187 32.41 41.01 12.39
C LEU A 1187 32.84 41.58 13.75
N LEU A 1188 33.01 42.90 13.86
CA LEU A 1188 33.32 43.57 15.13
C LEU A 1188 32.16 43.45 16.13
N THR A 1189 30.91 43.50 15.65
CA THR A 1189 29.72 43.32 16.48
C THR A 1189 29.65 41.91 17.04
N LEU A 1190 29.82 40.89 16.20
CA LEU A 1190 29.81 39.49 16.65
C LEU A 1190 30.97 39.17 17.59
N HIS A 1191 32.18 39.68 17.30
CA HIS A 1191 33.34 39.59 18.19
C HIS A 1191 33.04 40.18 19.58
N ALA A 1192 32.45 41.37 19.60
CA ALA A 1192 32.07 42.03 20.85
C ALA A 1192 30.96 41.30 21.60
N GLU A 1193 29.97 40.72 20.90
CA GLU A 1193 28.87 39.95 21.51
C GLU A 1193 29.41 38.72 22.26
N LEU A 1194 30.32 37.97 21.65
CA LEU A 1194 30.95 36.78 22.27
C LEU A 1194 31.81 37.10 23.50
N ILE A 1195 32.32 38.33 23.62
CA ILE A 1195 33.15 38.74 24.77
C ILE A 1195 32.32 39.40 25.86
N LYS A 1196 31.39 40.27 25.48
CA LYS A 1196 30.66 41.13 26.44
C LYS A 1196 29.43 40.43 27.01
N LYS A 1197 28.78 39.57 26.23
CA LYS A 1197 27.48 39.01 26.56
C LYS A 1197 27.46 37.50 26.49
N ASP A 1198 27.61 36.91 25.30
CA ASP A 1198 27.55 35.47 25.04
C ASP A 1198 26.45 34.77 25.88
N TRP A 1199 25.22 35.23 25.71
CA TRP A 1199 24.11 34.85 26.59
C TRP A 1199 23.90 33.32 26.65
N PHE A 1200 24.22 32.62 25.57
CA PHE A 1200 24.08 31.17 25.45
C PHE A 1200 25.41 30.42 25.62
N MET A 1201 26.36 31.01 26.34
CA MET A 1201 27.52 30.34 26.92
C MET A 1201 28.32 29.54 25.87
N THR A 1202 28.57 30.14 24.71
CA THR A 1202 29.42 29.57 23.66
C THR A 1202 30.83 29.28 24.19
N LEU A 1203 31.40 30.20 24.98
CA LEU A 1203 32.77 30.09 25.47
C LEU A 1203 32.91 29.15 26.68
N LEU A 1204 31.81 28.75 27.31
CA LEU A 1204 31.78 27.80 28.42
C LEU A 1204 32.30 26.42 27.99
N ASP A 1205 31.74 25.89 26.90
CA ASP A 1205 31.96 24.50 26.49
C ASP A 1205 33.03 24.33 25.40
N ILE A 1206 33.53 25.42 24.78
CA ILE A 1206 34.35 25.35 23.56
C ILE A 1206 35.60 24.46 23.68
N ASN A 1207 36.29 24.48 24.82
CA ASN A 1207 37.48 23.66 25.03
C ASN A 1207 37.16 22.17 25.13
N ASP A 1208 36.05 21.82 25.79
CA ASP A 1208 35.61 20.44 25.89
C ASP A 1208 35.07 19.94 24.55
N TYR A 1209 34.30 20.77 23.86
CA TYR A 1209 33.83 20.52 22.51
C TYR A 1209 35.00 20.22 21.55
N ILE A 1210 36.07 21.03 21.56
CA ILE A 1210 37.29 20.77 20.78
C ILE A 1210 37.87 19.40 21.15
N ARG A 1211 38.06 19.11 22.43
CA ARG A 1211 38.65 17.86 22.89
C ARG A 1211 37.85 16.64 22.39
N VAL A 1212 36.53 16.66 22.57
CA VAL A 1212 35.66 15.53 22.22
C VAL A 1212 35.50 15.39 20.70
N LYS A 1213 35.44 16.50 19.95
CA LYS A 1213 35.42 16.46 18.49
C LYS A 1213 36.70 15.87 17.91
N GLU A 1214 37.87 16.22 18.46
CA GLU A 1214 39.14 15.61 18.04
C GLU A 1214 39.22 14.11 18.36
N ILE A 1215 38.61 13.65 19.47
CA ILE A 1215 38.46 12.22 19.76
C ILE A 1215 37.58 11.54 18.69
N ALA A 1216 36.41 12.11 18.37
CA ALA A 1216 35.52 11.55 17.36
C ALA A 1216 36.19 11.45 15.97
N LEU A 1217 36.98 12.47 15.60
CA LEU A 1217 37.75 12.47 14.35
C LEU A 1217 38.87 11.42 14.36
N ALA A 1218 39.53 11.20 15.50
CA ALA A 1218 40.54 10.16 15.63
C ALA A 1218 39.93 8.75 15.59
N ASP A 1219 38.79 8.53 16.24
CA ASP A 1219 38.04 7.27 16.24
C ASP A 1219 37.53 6.90 14.84
N TYR A 1220 37.27 7.89 13.97
CA TYR A 1220 36.90 7.66 12.58
C TYR A 1220 37.96 6.89 11.78
N GLU A 1221 39.23 6.91 12.20
CA GLU A 1221 40.28 6.15 11.53
C GLU A 1221 40.20 4.65 11.81
N ASP A 1222 39.64 4.24 12.95
CA ASP A 1222 39.25 2.84 13.18
C ASP A 1222 37.89 2.59 12.54
N ARG A 1223 37.93 2.31 11.23
CA ARG A 1223 36.74 2.09 10.41
C ARG A 1223 35.86 0.93 10.88
N LYS A 1224 36.44 -0.09 11.50
CA LYS A 1224 35.68 -1.24 11.99
C LYS A 1224 34.89 -0.86 13.23
N THR A 1225 35.54 -0.22 14.20
CA THR A 1225 34.88 0.28 15.41
C THR A 1225 33.84 1.34 15.06
N TRP A 1226 34.15 2.27 14.15
CA TRP A 1226 33.20 3.27 13.67
C TRP A 1226 31.94 2.64 13.06
N ALA A 1227 32.10 1.68 12.14
CA ALA A 1227 30.98 0.99 11.51
C ALA A 1227 30.13 0.23 12.54
N ARG A 1228 30.75 -0.35 13.56
CA ARG A 1228 30.02 -0.99 14.67
C ARG A 1228 29.18 0.02 15.45
N LYS A 1229 29.74 1.16 15.86
CA LYS A 1229 29.00 2.25 16.53
C LYS A 1229 27.83 2.71 15.66
N THR A 1230 28.04 2.82 14.35
CA THR A 1230 27.01 3.19 13.37
C THR A 1230 25.85 2.17 13.35
N LEU A 1231 26.15 0.87 13.27
CA LEU A 1231 25.12 -0.17 13.26
C LEU A 1231 24.32 -0.21 14.57
N ILE A 1232 24.97 0.02 15.72
CA ILE A 1232 24.28 0.14 17.03
C ILE A 1232 23.26 1.28 16.97
N ASN A 1233 23.66 2.46 16.52
CA ASN A 1233 22.78 3.62 16.39
C ASN A 1233 21.56 3.32 15.51
N ILE A 1234 21.76 2.71 14.33
CA ILE A 1234 20.65 2.35 13.43
C ILE A 1234 19.72 1.33 14.11
N SER A 1235 20.28 0.30 14.77
CA SER A 1235 19.49 -0.75 15.40
C SER A 1235 18.58 -0.25 16.53
N LYS A 1236 18.97 0.83 17.19
CA LYS A 1236 18.22 1.44 18.30
C LYS A 1236 17.32 2.60 17.88
N ALA A 1237 17.41 3.05 16.64
CA ALA A 1237 16.65 4.19 16.14
C ALA A 1237 15.13 3.93 16.10
N GLY A 1238 14.70 2.66 16.15
CA GLY A 1238 13.28 2.27 16.14
C GLY A 1238 12.42 2.95 17.21
N PHE A 1239 13.00 3.29 18.37
CA PHE A 1239 12.32 4.03 19.43
C PHE A 1239 11.82 5.41 18.99
N PHE A 1240 12.54 6.05 18.06
CA PHE A 1240 12.24 7.40 17.56
C PHE A 1240 11.31 7.40 16.33
N SER A 1241 10.63 6.29 16.04
CA SER A 1241 9.52 6.32 15.07
C SER A 1241 8.36 7.17 15.59
N SER A 1242 7.84 8.07 14.76
CA SER A 1242 6.64 8.84 15.09
C SER A 1242 5.39 7.96 15.23
N ASP A 1243 5.37 6.74 14.68
CA ASP A 1243 4.26 5.81 14.90
C ASP A 1243 4.16 5.41 16.37
N ARG A 1244 5.30 5.19 17.03
CA ARG A 1244 5.35 4.92 18.48
C ARG A 1244 4.80 6.11 19.26
N THR A 1245 5.27 7.32 18.95
CA THR A 1245 4.79 8.55 19.58
C THR A 1245 3.28 8.71 19.41
N ILE A 1246 2.74 8.54 18.19
CA ILE A 1246 1.31 8.66 17.93
C ILE A 1246 0.49 7.57 18.61
N ALA A 1247 1.00 6.33 18.69
CA ALA A 1247 0.36 5.27 19.44
C ALA A 1247 0.25 5.62 20.93
N GLU A 1248 1.28 6.23 21.52
CA GLU A 1248 1.24 6.73 22.90
C GLU A 1248 0.25 7.90 23.07
N TYR A 1249 0.26 8.89 22.18
CA TYR A 1249 -0.71 9.99 22.20
C TYR A 1249 -2.15 9.46 22.15
N ASN A 1250 -2.44 8.53 21.26
CA ASN A 1250 -3.76 7.92 21.18
C ASN A 1250 -4.09 7.10 22.43
N LYS A 1251 -3.14 6.28 22.90
CA LYS A 1251 -3.31 5.42 24.07
C LYS A 1251 -3.57 6.22 25.33
N ASP A 1252 -2.90 7.35 25.54
CA ASP A 1252 -2.92 8.06 26.82
C ASP A 1252 -3.84 9.30 26.80
N ILE A 1253 -3.95 9.98 25.66
CA ILE A 1253 -4.61 11.29 25.54
C ILE A 1253 -5.89 11.19 24.70
N TRP A 1254 -5.79 10.85 23.40
CA TRP A 1254 -6.92 11.05 22.47
C TRP A 1254 -8.03 10.00 22.60
N LYS A 1255 -7.66 8.74 22.88
CA LYS A 1255 -8.58 7.61 23.09
C LYS A 1255 -9.59 7.45 21.94
N LEU A 1256 -9.08 7.29 20.71
CA LEU A 1256 -9.92 7.24 19.51
C LEU A 1256 -10.58 5.88 19.26
N ASN A 1257 -10.10 4.81 19.90
CA ASN A 1257 -10.55 3.42 19.72
C ASN A 1257 -11.32 2.90 20.94
#